data_AF-A0A4R7D9W3-F1
#
_entry.id   AF-A0A4R7D9W3-F1
#
_cell.length_a   1.000
_cell.length_b   1.000
_cell.length_c   1.000
_cell.angle_alpha   90.00
_cell.angle_beta   90.00
_cell.angle_gamma   90.00
#
_symmetry.space_group_name_H-M   'P 1'
#
loop_
_entity.id
_entity.type
_entity.pdbx_description
1 polymer ?
#
loop_
_entity_poly.entity_id
_entity_poly.type
_entity_poly.pdbx_seq_one_letter_code
_entity_poly.pdbx_strand_id
1 'polypeptide(L)'
;MKHCLAFIFALLCLQTLFAQDELRLVSSRYSTIIEQKGFSSIQPVYSHKGNTLSADSGILYEDELKRQFFEAFGNVVITQPSGTVIYADRLHYDATPQIATLTNNVRMVDANSVLTTNFLVYKMREKIGTYTGGGRIISKGDTITSKNAYYFENTKDAYFRNKVVVRTANVKIYTDTMRYNSAQRMTYFFGPTNIKGTKGENLYTEKGNYNTETGVANFSKNNLYTEGTRFLKGDSLHYERASGIGKAFRNVVFVDTLDKFYAQGGYGLYNQLDESITMTEKPLITMVVNNDSTETAPPDSTAQAPLETDSKKNKRKKETEEVAVSLADENTGLGSDSTAVTTLKPEKPAVDSVYMTADTLFSRMILLKDYKALKFNLDRSGGELDVDEDVDYGDDDGFDIGDNGEGENLLQDSTLVDTAGVDSLLKKESPGTAQEPVSKGTEVKKAPAKQPTKTPPARVPPETDIAKTLQQDSVIRQRAIVPREAEADSLINQALTAVQKPDTAFKDTSNQAYLDTARTRIVKAYYNVRMFKSDLQAVADSVYYGMADSMFRFMGRPMIWADGSQISSDTIYMQIRNQKMDNALLIANAFMVNAVLDSIKYNQLKGRKITAFFANNSIDRMYVDGNAENLVFSTNDKTNTITEMFHDRGARIKIKMEGKKIIDYITIRKVDQKVYPFRLVNQENEVLPGFIWRPQDRPQSKEDMINRKREIPKDGVSGAEGNEAKSPTDITTEPDDAATEAPVQPVKPAAREGEKATTAAEKKSESGSTAPPIR
;
A
#
# COMPACT_ATOMS: atom_id res chain seq x y z
N MET A 1 -85.18 16.87 42.35
CA MET A 1 -84.25 17.99 42.60
C MET A 1 -83.09 17.58 43.53
N LYS A 2 -82.20 16.67 43.08
CA LYS A 2 -80.95 16.30 43.81
C LYS A 2 -79.76 16.00 42.88
N HIS A 3 -79.82 16.40 41.60
CA HIS A 3 -78.73 16.18 40.62
C HIS A 3 -78.26 17.43 39.86
N CYS A 4 -78.74 18.62 40.23
CA CYS A 4 -78.32 19.87 39.56
C CYS A 4 -77.22 20.66 40.29
N LEU A 5 -76.84 20.28 41.51
CA LEU A 5 -75.83 21.02 42.29
C LEU A 5 -74.40 20.47 42.19
N ALA A 6 -74.21 19.27 41.65
CA ALA A 6 -72.88 18.66 41.50
C ALA A 6 -72.12 19.12 40.25
N PHE A 7 -72.80 19.73 39.27
CA PHE A 7 -72.18 20.15 38.01
C PHE A 7 -71.63 21.58 38.04
N ILE A 8 -72.05 22.41 39.02
CA ILE A 8 -71.60 23.80 39.14
C ILE A 8 -70.31 23.90 39.98
N PHE A 9 -70.00 22.90 40.82
CA PHE A 9 -68.73 22.84 41.56
C PHE A 9 -67.57 22.20 40.77
N ALA A 10 -67.87 21.46 39.69
CA ALA A 10 -66.87 20.89 38.80
C ALA A 10 -66.41 21.87 37.68
N LEU A 11 -67.14 22.97 37.46
CA LEU A 11 -66.79 23.98 36.45
C LEU A 11 -66.00 25.17 37.02
N LEU A 12 -65.82 25.26 38.34
CA LEU A 12 -65.04 26.33 39.00
C LEU A 12 -63.64 25.89 39.46
N CYS A 13 -63.26 24.63 39.21
CA CYS A 13 -61.93 24.09 39.52
C CYS A 13 -61.10 23.79 38.26
N LEU A 14 -61.46 24.42 37.14
CA LEU A 14 -60.78 24.30 35.84
C LEU A 14 -60.27 25.66 35.34
N GLN A 15 -59.79 26.52 36.24
CA GLN A 15 -58.96 27.67 35.90
C GLN A 15 -57.86 27.85 36.93
N THR A 16 -56.73 27.19 36.66
CA THR A 16 -55.34 27.69 36.73
C THR A 16 -54.41 26.48 36.68
N LEU A 17 -54.26 25.90 35.49
CA LEU A 17 -53.12 25.06 35.13
C LEU A 17 -52.47 25.62 33.86
N PHE A 18 -52.40 26.95 33.76
CA PHE A 18 -51.28 27.59 33.09
C PHE A 18 -50.25 27.84 34.18
N ALA A 19 -49.37 26.88 34.42
CA ALA A 19 -48.13 27.20 35.12
C ALA A 19 -47.46 28.31 34.29
N GLN A 20 -47.35 29.51 34.86
CA GLN A 20 -46.69 30.66 34.24
C GLN A 20 -45.36 30.19 33.64
N ASP A 21 -45.25 30.23 32.32
CA ASP A 21 -43.99 30.02 31.59
C ASP A 21 -43.16 31.31 31.66
N GLU A 22 -43.02 31.81 32.89
CA GLU A 22 -42.46 33.13 33.19
C GLU A 22 -41.16 32.97 33.99
N LEU A 23 -40.26 33.94 33.80
CA LEU A 23 -39.04 34.09 34.57
C LEU A 23 -39.38 34.50 36.00
N ARG A 24 -39.20 33.57 36.95
CA ARG A 24 -39.44 33.84 38.36
C ARG A 24 -38.18 34.39 39.03
N LEU A 25 -38.24 35.60 39.58
CA LEU A 25 -37.18 36.10 40.45
C LEU A 25 -37.14 35.27 41.74
N VAL A 26 -35.99 34.66 42.02
CA VAL A 26 -35.74 33.87 43.24
C VAL A 26 -35.13 34.76 44.32
N SER A 27 -34.16 35.59 43.96
CA SER A 27 -33.52 36.55 44.86
C SER A 27 -32.89 37.71 44.10
N SER A 28 -32.84 38.88 44.72
CA SER A 28 -32.02 40.02 44.29
C SER A 28 -31.55 40.79 45.53
N ARG A 29 -30.45 41.55 45.40
CA ARG A 29 -30.03 42.49 46.46
C ARG A 29 -30.89 43.74 46.46
N TYR A 30 -31.23 44.22 45.26
CA TYR A 30 -32.06 45.39 45.03
C TYR A 30 -32.75 45.24 43.69
N SER A 31 -34.02 45.67 43.59
CA SER A 31 -34.78 45.70 42.34
C SER A 31 -35.57 47.00 42.24
N THR A 32 -35.54 47.62 41.07
CA THR A 32 -36.32 48.82 40.75
C THR A 32 -37.12 48.60 39.48
N ILE A 33 -38.27 49.26 39.37
CA ILE A 33 -39.08 49.29 38.15
C ILE A 33 -38.47 50.33 37.22
N ILE A 34 -38.32 50.00 35.94
CA ILE A 34 -37.94 50.95 34.88
C ILE A 34 -39.22 51.28 34.09
N GLU A 35 -39.45 52.58 33.87
CA GLU A 35 -40.57 53.18 33.10
C GLU A 35 -41.50 52.18 32.40
N GLN A 36 -42.57 51.80 33.12
CA GLN A 36 -43.76 51.03 32.71
C GLN A 36 -43.61 49.70 31.93
N LYS A 37 -42.42 49.12 31.71
CA LYS A 37 -42.30 47.84 30.97
C LYS A 37 -41.22 46.84 31.45
N GLY A 38 -40.55 47.08 32.59
CA GLY A 38 -39.56 46.11 33.09
C GLY A 38 -39.03 46.33 34.52
N PHE A 39 -38.21 45.38 34.98
CA PHE A 39 -37.52 45.38 36.26
C PHE A 39 -36.00 45.38 36.05
N SER A 40 -35.29 46.30 36.68
CA SER A 40 -33.83 46.23 36.82
C SER A 40 -33.46 45.71 38.19
N SER A 41 -32.53 44.77 38.25
CA SER A 41 -32.13 44.08 39.46
C SER A 41 -30.61 44.01 39.60
N ILE A 42 -30.12 44.17 40.82
CA ILE A 42 -28.71 43.99 41.20
C ILE A 42 -28.57 42.64 41.90
N GLN A 43 -27.57 41.87 41.47
CA GLN A 43 -27.34 40.47 41.84
C GLN A 43 -28.60 39.60 41.69
N PRO A 44 -29.31 39.65 40.54
CA PRO A 44 -30.50 38.84 40.34
C PRO A 44 -30.17 37.35 40.23
N VAL A 45 -31.08 36.52 40.72
CA VAL A 45 -31.18 35.10 40.41
C VAL A 45 -32.60 34.83 39.93
N TYR A 46 -32.75 34.50 38.66
CA TYR A 46 -34.01 34.07 38.06
C TYR A 46 -34.04 32.56 37.92
N SER A 47 -35.21 31.95 38.12
CA SER A 47 -35.47 30.54 37.84
C SER A 47 -36.48 30.42 36.71
N HIS A 48 -36.15 29.61 35.72
CA HIS A 48 -37.04 29.32 34.60
C HIS A 48 -36.91 27.86 34.16
N LYS A 49 -38.02 27.10 34.30
CA LYS A 49 -38.12 25.66 33.95
C LYS A 49 -36.97 24.80 34.51
N GLY A 50 -36.58 25.07 35.76
CA GLY A 50 -35.51 24.37 36.46
C GLY A 50 -34.09 24.90 36.22
N ASN A 51 -33.90 25.80 35.25
CA ASN A 51 -32.63 26.50 35.06
C ASN A 51 -32.56 27.72 35.99
N THR A 52 -31.38 28.02 36.52
CA THR A 52 -31.13 29.26 37.26
C THR A 52 -30.22 30.18 36.47
N LEU A 53 -30.61 31.44 36.30
CA LEU A 53 -29.84 32.48 35.61
C LEU A 53 -29.46 33.54 36.64
N SER A 54 -28.18 33.80 36.81
CA SER A 54 -27.65 34.80 37.76
C SER A 54 -26.62 35.70 37.11
N ALA A 55 -26.47 36.93 37.62
CA ALA A 55 -25.51 37.92 37.13
C ALA A 55 -25.27 39.01 38.18
N ASP A 56 -24.33 39.93 37.94
CA ASP A 56 -24.12 41.11 38.78
C ASP A 56 -25.25 42.14 38.64
N SER A 57 -25.77 42.29 37.42
CA SER A 57 -26.92 43.13 37.12
C SER A 57 -27.76 42.52 36.01
N GLY A 58 -29.05 42.83 35.97
CA GLY A 58 -29.90 42.40 34.87
C GLY A 58 -31.21 43.16 34.76
N ILE A 59 -31.77 43.15 33.55
CA ILE A 59 -33.00 43.84 33.16
C ILE A 59 -33.95 42.77 32.62
N LEU A 60 -35.10 42.63 33.27
CA LEU A 60 -36.22 41.83 32.79
C LEU A 60 -37.23 42.79 32.15
N TYR A 61 -37.61 42.55 30.90
CA TYR A 61 -38.62 43.36 30.21
C TYR A 61 -39.55 42.51 29.36
N GLU A 62 -40.70 43.08 29.02
CA GLU A 62 -41.71 42.46 28.17
C GLU A 62 -41.92 43.29 26.91
N ASP A 63 -42.13 42.62 25.78
CA ASP A 63 -42.54 43.28 24.54
C ASP A 63 -44.06 43.46 24.43
N GLU A 64 -44.52 44.06 23.32
CA GLU A 64 -45.95 44.28 23.07
C GLU A 64 -46.78 42.99 22.96
N LEU A 65 -46.11 41.87 22.71
CA LEU A 65 -46.69 40.53 22.62
C LEU A 65 -46.59 39.77 23.97
N LYS A 66 -46.20 40.45 25.06
CA LYS A 66 -45.97 39.87 26.41
C LYS A 66 -44.93 38.76 26.44
N ARG A 67 -43.95 38.78 25.54
CA ARG A 67 -42.79 37.87 25.60
C ARG A 67 -41.77 38.45 26.57
N GLN A 68 -41.24 37.59 27.44
CA GLN A 68 -40.26 37.97 28.45
C GLN A 68 -38.83 37.80 27.96
N PHE A 69 -38.04 38.85 28.17
CA PHE A 69 -36.62 38.89 27.86
C PHE A 69 -35.82 39.26 29.11
N PHE A 70 -34.71 38.56 29.33
CA PHE A 70 -33.78 38.84 30.41
C PHE A 70 -32.39 39.16 29.84
N GLU A 71 -31.98 40.41 30.03
CA GLU A 71 -30.63 40.89 29.74
C GLU A 71 -29.82 40.86 31.03
N ALA A 72 -28.68 40.17 31.02
CA ALA A 72 -27.82 40.02 32.20
C ALA A 72 -26.40 40.50 31.87
N PHE A 73 -25.78 41.23 32.81
CA PHE A 73 -24.48 41.86 32.64
C PHE A 73 -23.59 41.60 33.87
N GLY A 74 -22.35 41.19 33.60
CA GLY A 74 -21.31 40.90 34.59
C GLY A 74 -21.53 39.54 35.26
N ASN A 75 -20.47 38.72 35.32
CA ASN A 75 -20.42 37.43 36.01
C ASN A 75 -21.69 36.58 35.81
N VAL A 76 -22.14 36.46 34.56
CA VAL A 76 -23.35 35.71 34.25
C VAL A 76 -23.09 34.23 34.47
N VAL A 77 -23.97 33.57 35.23
CA VAL A 77 -23.94 32.12 35.46
C VAL A 77 -25.31 31.53 35.20
N ILE A 78 -25.36 30.57 34.29
CA ILE A 78 -26.51 29.70 34.04
C ILE A 78 -26.19 28.33 34.63
N THR A 79 -27.05 27.82 35.50
CA THR A 79 -26.96 26.43 36.00
C THR A 79 -28.17 25.65 35.50
N GLN A 80 -27.91 24.51 34.89
CA GLN A 80 -28.94 23.62 34.38
C GLN A 80 -29.22 22.46 35.35
N PRO A 81 -30.42 21.86 35.31
CA PRO A 81 -30.73 20.64 36.06
C PRO A 81 -29.81 19.46 35.75
N SER A 82 -29.20 19.44 34.56
CA SER A 82 -28.24 18.43 34.12
C SER A 82 -26.88 18.50 34.84
N GLY A 83 -26.62 19.58 35.59
CA GLY A 83 -25.31 19.85 36.21
C GLY A 83 -24.37 20.70 35.35
N THR A 84 -24.75 21.01 34.10
CA THR A 84 -24.00 21.92 33.24
C THR A 84 -24.05 23.35 33.79
N VAL A 85 -22.89 24.01 33.82
CA VAL A 85 -22.77 25.41 34.23
C VAL A 85 -22.17 26.23 33.09
N ILE A 86 -22.81 27.34 32.73
CA ILE A 86 -22.37 28.25 31.67
C ILE A 86 -22.06 29.61 32.29
N TYR A 87 -20.83 30.08 32.10
CA TYR A 87 -20.35 31.39 32.50
C TYR A 87 -20.24 32.31 31.29
N ALA A 88 -20.50 33.61 31.44
CA ALA A 88 -20.25 34.65 30.43
C ALA A 88 -20.23 36.05 31.05
N ASP A 89 -19.83 37.07 30.28
CA ASP A 89 -19.95 38.47 30.74
C ASP A 89 -21.33 39.07 30.44
N ARG A 90 -22.00 38.58 29.39
CA ARG A 90 -23.32 39.07 28.96
C ARG A 90 -24.21 37.93 28.51
N LEU A 91 -25.50 38.07 28.78
CA LEU A 91 -26.55 37.15 28.36
C LEU A 91 -27.77 37.93 27.88
N HIS A 92 -28.24 37.58 26.70
CA HIS A 92 -29.60 37.86 26.26
C HIS A 92 -30.40 36.56 26.30
N TYR A 93 -31.44 36.49 27.12
CA TYR A 93 -32.28 35.31 27.28
C TYR A 93 -33.73 35.59 26.84
N ASP A 94 -34.21 34.83 25.87
CA ASP A 94 -35.61 34.83 25.45
C ASP A 94 -36.34 33.65 26.12
N ALA A 95 -37.30 33.96 27.00
CA ALA A 95 -37.99 32.97 27.81
C ALA A 95 -38.87 32.04 26.97
N THR A 96 -39.60 32.58 26.00
CA THR A 96 -40.63 31.84 25.24
C THR A 96 -40.03 30.69 24.41
N PRO A 97 -38.95 30.88 23.62
CA PRO A 97 -38.25 29.79 22.94
C PRO A 97 -37.12 29.17 23.78
N GLN A 98 -36.80 29.75 24.95
CA GLN A 98 -35.69 29.34 25.83
C GLN A 98 -34.32 29.40 25.16
N ILE A 99 -34.00 30.54 24.56
CA ILE A 99 -32.74 30.77 23.84
C ILE A 99 -31.86 31.68 24.69
N ALA A 100 -30.68 31.18 25.06
CA ALA A 100 -29.63 31.95 25.73
C ALA A 100 -28.55 32.34 24.73
N THR A 101 -28.38 33.64 24.47
CA THR A 101 -27.29 34.18 23.67
C THR A 101 -26.25 34.77 24.63
N LEU A 102 -25.13 34.06 24.79
CA LEU A 102 -24.04 34.44 25.67
C LEU A 102 -22.89 35.04 24.88
N THR A 103 -22.37 36.16 25.37
CA THR A 103 -21.25 36.86 24.71
C THR A 103 -20.16 37.25 25.71
N ASN A 104 -18.92 37.22 25.21
CA ASN A 104 -17.66 37.47 25.89
C ASN A 104 -17.33 36.47 27.03
N ASN A 105 -16.10 35.95 27.01
CA ASN A 105 -15.56 35.02 28.03
C ASN A 105 -16.48 33.83 28.35
N VAL A 106 -17.18 33.31 27.35
CA VAL A 106 -18.12 32.22 27.55
C VAL A 106 -17.37 30.95 27.89
N ARG A 107 -17.70 30.36 29.04
CA ARG A 107 -17.15 29.08 29.50
C ARG A 107 -18.29 28.15 29.89
N MET A 108 -18.48 27.08 29.15
CA MET A 108 -19.44 26.03 29.48
C MET A 108 -18.68 24.85 30.08
N VAL A 109 -19.03 24.49 31.31
CA VAL A 109 -18.45 23.39 32.07
C VAL A 109 -19.52 22.31 32.19
N ASP A 110 -19.18 21.13 31.68
CA ASP A 110 -19.94 19.89 31.84
C ASP A 110 -19.07 18.86 32.59
N ALA A 111 -19.63 17.72 32.98
CA ALA A 111 -19.00 16.74 33.88
C ALA A 111 -17.57 16.31 33.46
N ASN A 112 -17.28 16.25 32.16
CA ASN A 112 -15.99 15.79 31.63
C ASN A 112 -15.37 16.73 30.59
N SER A 113 -16.01 17.87 30.28
CA SER A 113 -15.56 18.75 29.21
C SER A 113 -15.73 20.23 29.54
N VAL A 114 -14.82 21.04 29.00
CA VAL A 114 -14.86 22.50 29.12
C VAL A 114 -14.80 23.10 27.73
N LEU A 115 -15.85 23.84 27.36
CA LEU A 115 -15.90 24.67 26.17
C LEU A 115 -15.59 26.12 26.55
N THR A 116 -14.70 26.76 25.81
CA THR A 116 -14.42 28.20 25.90
C THR A 116 -14.62 28.86 24.53
N THR A 117 -15.40 29.94 24.47
CA THR A 117 -15.72 30.72 23.26
C THR A 117 -16.07 32.17 23.62
N ASN A 118 -16.11 33.07 22.65
CA ASN A 118 -16.63 34.43 22.86
C ASN A 118 -18.11 34.59 22.50
N PHE A 119 -18.68 33.66 21.74
CA PHE A 119 -20.08 33.71 21.33
C PHE A 119 -20.68 32.31 21.38
N LEU A 120 -21.75 32.14 22.15
CA LEU A 120 -22.48 30.89 22.31
C LEU A 120 -23.98 31.17 22.28
N VAL A 121 -24.70 30.51 21.38
CA VAL A 121 -26.16 30.43 21.41
C VAL A 121 -26.53 29.05 21.91
N TYR A 122 -27.29 28.99 22.99
CA TYR A 122 -27.74 27.74 23.59
C TYR A 122 -29.26 27.71 23.64
N LYS A 123 -29.86 26.81 22.86
CA LYS A 123 -31.30 26.55 22.86
C LYS A 123 -31.62 25.50 23.92
N MET A 124 -32.13 25.92 25.07
CA MET A 124 -32.33 25.02 26.22
C MET A 124 -33.41 23.97 25.97
N ARG A 125 -34.51 24.35 25.30
CA ARG A 125 -35.61 23.43 24.96
C ARG A 125 -35.15 22.31 24.02
N GLU A 126 -34.42 22.67 22.97
CA GLU A 126 -33.91 21.73 21.96
C GLU A 126 -32.63 20.99 22.43
N LYS A 127 -31.96 21.53 23.47
CA LYS A 127 -30.63 21.10 23.95
C LYS A 127 -29.54 21.16 22.89
N ILE A 128 -29.51 22.27 22.17
CA ILE A 128 -28.57 22.52 21.08
C ILE A 128 -27.69 23.72 21.44
N GLY A 129 -26.37 23.51 21.46
CA GLY A 129 -25.37 24.55 21.63
C GLY A 129 -24.68 24.88 20.31
N THR A 130 -24.54 26.16 19.99
CA THR A 130 -23.83 26.63 18.80
C THR A 130 -22.86 27.74 19.17
N TYR A 131 -21.58 27.57 18.87
CA TYR A 131 -20.60 28.65 18.97
C TYR A 131 -20.08 29.08 17.60
N THR A 132 -19.76 30.36 17.48
CA THR A 132 -19.20 30.98 16.29
C THR A 132 -18.04 31.90 16.67
N GLY A 133 -17.17 32.22 15.70
CA GLY A 133 -16.05 33.14 15.95
C GLY A 133 -14.84 32.52 16.66
N GLY A 134 -14.82 31.20 16.81
CA GLY A 134 -13.73 30.45 17.42
C GLY A 134 -14.09 29.87 18.78
N GLY A 135 -13.85 28.58 18.94
CA GLY A 135 -14.00 27.90 20.22
C GLY A 135 -12.90 26.87 20.46
N ARG A 136 -12.77 26.50 21.73
CA ARG A 136 -11.86 25.45 22.19
C ARG A 136 -12.61 24.55 23.15
N ILE A 137 -12.49 23.24 22.94
CA ILE A 137 -13.02 22.21 23.83
C ILE A 137 -11.85 21.40 24.37
N ILE A 138 -11.83 21.21 25.69
CA ILE A 138 -10.92 20.28 26.35
C ILE A 138 -11.75 19.12 26.92
N SER A 139 -11.37 17.89 26.61
CA SER A 139 -12.03 16.68 27.12
C SER A 139 -10.99 15.64 27.48
N LYS A 140 -10.86 15.28 28.76
CA LYS A 140 -9.93 14.25 29.26
C LYS A 140 -8.48 14.34 28.73
N GLY A 141 -7.98 15.56 28.49
CA GLY A 141 -6.63 15.82 27.96
C GLY A 141 -6.54 16.08 26.46
N ASP A 142 -7.59 15.75 25.69
CA ASP A 142 -7.68 16.10 24.28
C ASP A 142 -8.15 17.55 24.11
N THR A 143 -7.55 18.26 23.16
CA THR A 143 -7.95 19.64 22.82
C THR A 143 -8.46 19.69 21.39
N ILE A 144 -9.69 20.17 21.20
CA ILE A 144 -10.30 20.43 19.89
C ILE A 144 -10.48 21.94 19.76
N THR A 145 -10.06 22.50 18.63
CA THR A 145 -10.31 23.91 18.30
C THR A 145 -10.96 23.99 16.92
N SER A 146 -11.93 24.88 16.75
CA SER A 146 -12.55 25.18 15.46
C SER A 146 -13.05 26.62 15.40
N LYS A 147 -13.46 27.10 14.22
CA LYS A 147 -14.13 28.41 14.10
C LYS A 147 -15.59 28.32 14.57
N ASN A 148 -16.30 27.28 14.15
CA ASN A 148 -17.70 27.06 14.47
C ASN A 148 -17.89 25.64 14.99
N ALA A 149 -18.83 25.45 15.91
CA ALA A 149 -19.35 24.12 16.17
C ALA A 149 -20.82 24.11 16.61
N TYR A 150 -21.43 22.95 16.42
CA TYR A 150 -22.78 22.62 16.84
C TYR A 150 -22.72 21.39 17.73
N TYR A 151 -23.42 21.40 18.85
CA TYR A 151 -23.51 20.26 19.76
C TYR A 151 -24.97 19.92 20.02
N PHE A 152 -25.30 18.64 19.85
CA PHE A 152 -26.62 18.07 20.05
C PHE A 152 -26.58 17.14 21.27
N GLU A 153 -27.11 17.58 22.41
CA GLU A 153 -27.00 16.83 23.66
C GLU A 153 -27.76 15.49 23.62
N ASN A 154 -28.85 15.43 22.87
CA ASN A 154 -29.71 14.25 22.77
C ASN A 154 -29.02 13.11 22.01
N THR A 155 -28.31 13.42 20.92
CA THR A 155 -27.60 12.42 20.10
C THR A 155 -26.12 12.28 20.45
N LYS A 156 -25.60 13.19 21.28
CA LYS A 156 -24.18 13.30 21.65
C LYS A 156 -23.26 13.61 20.47
N ASP A 157 -23.81 14.21 19.42
CA ASP A 157 -23.06 14.64 18.24
C ASP A 157 -22.52 16.06 18.40
N ALA A 158 -21.23 16.22 18.08
CA ALA A 158 -20.58 17.50 17.91
C ALA A 158 -20.08 17.65 16.47
N TYR A 159 -20.48 18.71 15.79
CA TYR A 159 -20.03 19.05 14.44
C TYR A 159 -19.12 20.26 14.52
N PHE A 160 -17.88 20.12 14.08
CA PHE A 160 -16.87 21.17 14.03
C PHE A 160 -16.62 21.56 12.58
N ARG A 161 -16.58 22.85 12.29
CA ARG A 161 -16.38 23.37 10.94
C ARG A 161 -15.37 24.51 10.90
N ASN A 162 -14.73 24.63 9.74
CA ASN A 162 -13.75 25.64 9.36
C ASN A 162 -12.49 25.61 10.24
N LYS A 163 -11.41 25.01 9.73
CA LYS A 163 -10.09 24.90 10.38
C LYS A 163 -10.16 24.24 11.76
N VAL A 164 -10.58 22.98 11.77
CA VAL A 164 -10.60 22.14 12.96
C VAL A 164 -9.20 21.59 13.22
N VAL A 165 -8.71 21.76 14.45
CA VAL A 165 -7.45 21.18 14.90
C VAL A 165 -7.71 20.35 16.15
N VAL A 166 -7.35 19.07 16.10
CA VAL A 166 -7.42 18.14 17.22
C VAL A 166 -6.00 17.84 17.69
N ARG A 167 -5.77 17.95 19.00
CA ARG A 167 -4.50 17.65 19.64
C ARG A 167 -4.73 16.61 20.74
N THR A 168 -4.12 15.45 20.55
CA THR A 168 -4.04 14.34 21.50
C THR A 168 -2.58 14.10 21.84
N ALA A 169 -2.28 13.27 22.84
CA ALA A 169 -0.92 12.96 23.26
C ALA A 169 0.00 12.51 22.10
N ASN A 170 -0.52 11.72 21.16
CA ASN A 170 0.28 11.06 20.12
C ASN A 170 -0.06 11.49 18.68
N VAL A 171 -1.10 12.32 18.49
CA VAL A 171 -1.62 12.64 17.15
C VAL A 171 -2.08 14.09 17.09
N LYS A 172 -1.80 14.75 15.95
CA LYS A 172 -2.34 16.07 15.59
C LYS A 172 -3.15 15.94 14.31
N ILE A 173 -4.41 16.34 14.35
CA ILE A 173 -5.32 16.27 13.19
C ILE A 173 -5.68 17.68 12.75
N TYR A 174 -5.60 17.93 11.46
CA TYR A 174 -5.98 19.17 10.81
C TYR A 174 -7.04 18.86 9.78
N THR A 175 -8.25 19.41 9.91
CA THR A 175 -9.35 19.11 8.99
C THR A 175 -10.25 20.32 8.81
N ASP A 176 -10.98 20.39 7.70
CA ASP A 176 -12.01 21.41 7.53
C ASP A 176 -13.28 21.12 8.34
N THR A 177 -13.80 19.91 8.23
CA THR A 177 -15.09 19.53 8.80
C THR A 177 -15.00 18.15 9.47
N MET A 178 -15.38 18.11 10.74
CA MET A 178 -15.32 16.91 11.58
C MET A 178 -16.64 16.74 12.34
N ARG A 179 -17.10 15.50 12.49
CA ARG A 179 -18.13 15.12 13.46
C ARG A 179 -17.51 14.21 14.51
N TYR A 180 -17.86 14.41 15.76
CA TYR A 180 -17.52 13.51 16.85
C TYR A 180 -18.78 13.10 17.59
N ASN A 181 -19.01 11.80 17.75
CA ASN A 181 -20.05 11.26 18.61
C ASN A 181 -19.41 10.76 19.91
N SER A 182 -19.75 11.38 21.04
CA SER A 182 -19.13 11.04 22.32
C SER A 182 -19.67 9.77 22.97
N ALA A 183 -20.88 9.31 22.59
CA ALA A 183 -21.44 8.06 23.07
C ALA A 183 -20.80 6.83 22.39
N GLN A 184 -20.68 6.86 21.06
CA GLN A 184 -20.08 5.79 20.26
C GLN A 184 -18.56 5.91 20.11
N ARG A 185 -17.97 7.03 20.55
CA ARG A 185 -16.53 7.34 20.41
C ARG A 185 -16.07 7.32 18.95
N MET A 186 -16.95 7.75 18.06
CA MET A 186 -16.73 7.76 16.61
C MET A 186 -16.43 9.17 16.13
N THR A 187 -15.30 9.33 15.45
CA THR A 187 -14.92 10.53 14.71
C THR A 187 -15.15 10.30 13.22
N TYR A 188 -15.69 11.29 12.52
CA TYR A 188 -15.89 11.30 11.08
C TYR A 188 -15.28 12.55 10.47
N PHE A 189 -14.63 12.38 9.32
CA PHE A 189 -14.03 13.43 8.52
C PHE A 189 -14.79 13.56 7.20
N PHE A 190 -15.15 14.80 6.83
CA PHE A 190 -15.97 15.09 5.64
C PHE A 190 -15.31 16.05 4.65
N GLY A 191 -14.00 16.25 4.77
CA GLY A 191 -13.24 17.11 3.87
C GLY A 191 -11.74 16.88 4.03
N PRO A 192 -10.91 17.69 3.35
CA PRO A 192 -9.46 17.61 3.41
C PRO A 192 -8.98 17.52 4.86
N THR A 193 -8.29 16.43 5.16
CA THR A 193 -7.88 16.05 6.50
C THR A 193 -6.45 15.56 6.45
N ASN A 194 -5.63 16.05 7.36
CA ASN A 194 -4.28 15.60 7.55
C ASN A 194 -4.04 15.16 9.00
N ILE A 195 -3.61 13.92 9.15
CA ILE A 195 -3.39 13.25 10.43
C ILE A 195 -1.89 13.05 10.57
N LYS A 196 -1.28 13.74 11.54
CA LYS A 196 0.16 13.69 11.81
C LYS A 196 0.44 12.94 13.10
N GLY A 197 1.26 11.91 13.01
CA GLY A 197 1.81 11.18 14.14
C GLY A 197 2.96 11.92 14.80
N THR A 198 3.63 11.25 15.75
CA THR A 198 4.77 11.81 16.50
C THR A 198 6.12 11.35 15.95
N LYS A 199 6.17 10.28 15.16
CA LYS A 199 7.41 9.69 14.63
C LYS A 199 7.65 10.04 13.17
N GLY A 200 6.84 10.92 12.60
CA GLY A 200 6.93 11.36 11.21
C GLY A 200 5.86 10.75 10.29
N GLU A 201 4.91 10.01 10.85
CA GLU A 201 3.75 9.50 10.11
C GLU A 201 2.82 10.66 9.71
N ASN A 202 2.35 10.65 8.47
CA ASN A 202 1.44 11.67 7.95
C ASN A 202 0.46 11.02 6.97
N LEU A 203 -0.84 11.22 7.20
CA LEU A 203 -1.92 10.70 6.38
C LEU A 203 -2.82 11.83 5.91
N TYR A 204 -2.84 12.06 4.59
CA TYR A 204 -3.83 12.88 3.93
C TYR A 204 -5.02 12.02 3.47
N THR A 205 -6.24 12.53 3.67
CA THR A 205 -7.50 11.91 3.24
C THR A 205 -8.61 12.96 3.18
N GLU A 206 -9.68 12.70 2.43
CA GLU A 206 -10.82 13.62 2.36
C GLU A 206 -12.09 13.06 3.00
N LYS A 207 -12.11 11.77 3.32
CA LYS A 207 -13.26 11.15 3.96
C LYS A 207 -12.80 9.96 4.78
N GLY A 208 -13.18 9.92 6.04
CA GLY A 208 -12.85 8.78 6.88
C GLY A 208 -13.61 8.73 8.17
N ASN A 209 -13.44 7.63 8.88
CA ASN A 209 -13.92 7.45 10.24
C ASN A 209 -12.85 6.80 11.11
N TYR A 210 -12.92 7.10 12.40
CA TYR A 210 -12.02 6.56 13.40
C TYR A 210 -12.78 6.32 14.70
N ASN A 211 -12.66 5.11 15.24
CA ASN A 211 -13.16 4.80 16.57
C ASN A 211 -12.03 4.98 17.60
N THR A 212 -12.20 5.91 18.54
CA THR A 212 -11.14 6.24 19.52
C THR A 212 -10.98 5.17 20.62
N GLU A 213 -11.94 4.25 20.76
CA GLU A 213 -11.88 3.13 21.69
C GLU A 213 -11.23 1.90 21.06
N THR A 214 -11.75 1.42 19.92
CA THR A 214 -11.21 0.23 19.25
C THR A 214 -9.92 0.53 18.48
N GLY A 215 -9.70 1.79 18.09
CA GLY A 215 -8.57 2.19 17.26
C GLY A 215 -8.67 1.74 15.80
N VAL A 216 -9.87 1.41 15.34
CA VAL A 216 -10.15 1.07 13.93
C VAL A 216 -10.37 2.35 13.13
N ALA A 217 -9.69 2.45 11.99
CA ALA A 217 -9.77 3.57 11.07
C ALA A 217 -10.14 3.12 9.66
N ASN A 218 -11.00 3.87 8.99
CA ASN A 218 -11.30 3.70 7.57
C ASN A 218 -11.17 5.04 6.87
N PHE A 219 -10.42 5.08 5.78
CA PHE A 219 -10.17 6.28 4.99
C PHE A 219 -10.47 6.01 3.52
N SER A 220 -10.93 7.03 2.83
CA SER A 220 -11.38 6.99 1.45
C SER A 220 -11.16 8.35 0.81
N LYS A 221 -11.00 8.35 -0.51
CA LYS A 221 -10.82 9.55 -1.35
C LYS A 221 -9.47 10.25 -1.11
N ASN A 222 -8.64 10.24 -2.16
CA ASN A 222 -7.33 10.90 -2.22
C ASN A 222 -6.41 10.54 -1.04
N ASN A 223 -6.39 9.27 -0.64
CA ASN A 223 -5.56 8.86 0.49
C ASN A 223 -4.08 8.85 0.11
N LEU A 224 -3.25 9.48 0.95
CA LEU A 224 -1.80 9.38 0.86
C LEU A 224 -1.23 9.25 2.27
N TYR A 225 -0.63 8.10 2.56
CA TYR A 225 0.17 7.87 3.75
C TYR A 225 1.65 8.07 3.43
N THR A 226 2.37 8.76 4.31
CA THR A 226 3.80 9.02 4.20
C THR A 226 4.49 8.82 5.53
N GLU A 227 5.66 8.20 5.51
CA GLU A 227 6.53 8.02 6.67
C GLU A 227 8.00 7.98 6.23
N GLY A 228 8.74 9.07 6.48
CA GLY A 228 10.12 9.20 6.05
C GLY A 228 10.27 9.06 4.52
N THR A 229 10.83 7.93 4.08
CA THR A 229 11.07 7.62 2.65
C THR A 229 9.93 6.80 2.01
N ARG A 230 8.90 6.44 2.78
CA ARG A 230 7.83 5.53 2.38
C ARG A 230 6.56 6.28 2.07
N PHE A 231 5.93 5.91 0.96
CA PHE A 231 4.68 6.47 0.48
C PHE A 231 3.72 5.34 0.14
N LEU A 232 2.45 5.49 0.53
CA LEU A 232 1.38 4.55 0.23
C LEU A 232 0.14 5.32 -0.23
N LYS A 233 -0.35 4.98 -1.42
CA LYS A 233 -1.61 5.45 -1.99
C LYS A 233 -2.56 4.27 -2.19
N GLY A 234 -3.85 4.53 -2.08
CA GLY A 234 -4.92 3.58 -2.39
C GLY A 234 -6.29 4.28 -2.29
N ASP A 235 -7.27 3.81 -3.05
CA ASP A 235 -8.60 4.44 -3.08
C ASP A 235 -9.28 4.36 -1.70
N SER A 236 -9.04 3.27 -0.98
CA SER A 236 -9.48 3.07 0.40
C SER A 236 -8.37 2.49 1.26
N LEU A 237 -8.26 2.97 2.50
CA LEU A 237 -7.34 2.47 3.50
C LEU A 237 -8.12 2.02 4.74
N HIS A 238 -7.69 0.93 5.35
CA HIS A 238 -8.20 0.42 6.60
C HIS A 238 -7.03 0.15 7.54
N TYR A 239 -7.16 0.53 8.80
CA TYR A 239 -6.12 0.30 9.81
C TYR A 239 -6.71 -0.14 11.14
N GLU A 240 -6.11 -1.17 11.72
CA GLU A 240 -6.47 -1.72 13.02
C GLU A 240 -5.29 -1.54 13.98
N ARG A 241 -5.40 -0.60 14.92
CA ARG A 241 -4.33 -0.31 15.89
C ARG A 241 -3.97 -1.50 16.78
N ALA A 242 -4.93 -2.34 17.14
CA ALA A 242 -4.72 -3.46 18.07
C ALA A 242 -3.83 -4.56 17.47
N SER A 243 -4.01 -4.86 16.18
CA SER A 243 -3.25 -5.88 15.45
C SER A 243 -2.06 -5.29 14.68
N GLY A 244 -2.02 -3.98 14.46
CA GLY A 244 -1.00 -3.34 13.62
C GLY A 244 -1.18 -3.65 12.13
N ILE A 245 -2.40 -4.04 11.72
CA ILE A 245 -2.71 -4.43 10.35
C ILE A 245 -3.24 -3.22 9.58
N GLY A 246 -2.59 -2.91 8.45
CA GLY A 246 -3.06 -1.95 7.46
C GLY A 246 -3.52 -2.67 6.19
N LYS A 247 -4.60 -2.21 5.57
CA LYS A 247 -5.08 -2.71 4.27
C LYS A 247 -5.30 -1.54 3.34
N ALA A 248 -4.88 -1.67 2.09
CA ALA A 248 -5.11 -0.72 1.02
C ALA A 248 -5.87 -1.42 -0.11
N PHE A 249 -6.86 -0.74 -0.68
CA PHE A 249 -7.74 -1.29 -1.70
C PHE A 249 -7.81 -0.37 -2.91
N ARG A 250 -7.69 -0.98 -4.10
CA ARG A 250 -7.72 -0.40 -5.44
C ARG A 250 -6.65 0.66 -5.67
N ASN A 251 -6.05 0.64 -6.87
CA ASN A 251 -4.98 1.56 -7.27
C ASN A 251 -3.90 1.71 -6.18
N VAL A 252 -3.53 0.58 -5.56
CA VAL A 252 -2.57 0.58 -4.46
C VAL A 252 -1.19 0.84 -5.06
N VAL A 253 -0.51 1.84 -4.53
CA VAL A 253 0.85 2.19 -4.92
C VAL A 253 1.68 2.35 -3.67
N PHE A 254 2.79 1.62 -3.59
CA PHE A 254 3.77 1.71 -2.53
C PHE A 254 5.13 2.10 -3.11
N VAL A 255 5.77 3.10 -2.49
CA VAL A 255 7.06 3.64 -2.93
C VAL A 255 7.98 3.75 -1.72
N ASP A 256 9.18 3.21 -1.81
CA ASP A 256 10.27 3.45 -0.86
C ASP A 256 11.44 4.10 -1.60
N THR A 257 11.65 5.39 -1.38
CA THR A 257 12.65 6.19 -2.11
C THR A 257 14.09 5.85 -1.70
N LEU A 258 14.28 5.25 -0.53
CA LEU A 258 15.60 4.84 -0.02
C LEU A 258 16.11 3.57 -0.70
N ASP A 259 15.22 2.59 -0.88
CA ASP A 259 15.56 1.28 -1.47
C ASP A 259 15.33 1.25 -2.99
N LYS A 260 14.90 2.38 -3.58
CA LYS A 260 14.45 2.44 -4.98
C LYS A 260 13.40 1.37 -5.30
N PHE A 261 12.53 1.09 -4.33
CA PHE A 261 11.52 0.05 -4.43
C PHE A 261 10.16 0.65 -4.76
N TYR A 262 9.57 0.18 -5.85
CA TYR A 262 8.24 0.59 -6.30
C TYR A 262 7.37 -0.66 -6.50
N ALA A 263 6.16 -0.64 -5.93
CA ALA A 263 5.17 -1.69 -6.11
C ALA A 263 3.77 -1.11 -6.33
N GLN A 264 2.99 -1.73 -7.22
CA GLN A 264 1.60 -1.39 -7.48
C GLN A 264 0.72 -2.64 -7.48
N GLY A 265 -0.58 -2.52 -7.19
CA GLY A 265 -1.54 -3.64 -7.22
C GLY A 265 -2.98 -3.22 -6.89
N GLY A 266 -3.91 -4.17 -6.90
CA GLY A 266 -5.31 -3.93 -6.51
C GLY A 266 -5.56 -4.06 -5.02
N TYR A 267 -4.77 -4.85 -4.30
CA TYR A 267 -4.88 -4.99 -2.85
C TYR A 267 -3.50 -5.08 -2.20
N GLY A 268 -3.32 -4.33 -1.11
CA GLY A 268 -2.11 -4.33 -0.29
C GLY A 268 -2.44 -4.60 1.18
N LEU A 269 -1.72 -5.53 1.79
CA LEU A 269 -1.76 -5.83 3.22
C LEU A 269 -0.42 -5.44 3.84
N TYR A 270 -0.44 -4.60 4.87
CA TYR A 270 0.71 -4.23 5.66
C TYR A 270 0.60 -4.82 7.07
N ASN A 271 1.68 -5.41 7.56
CA ASN A 271 1.80 -5.86 8.94
C ASN A 271 2.91 -5.07 9.63
N GLN A 272 2.53 -4.31 10.67
CA GLN A 272 3.46 -3.47 11.41
C GLN A 272 4.46 -4.27 12.28
N LEU A 273 4.12 -5.50 12.69
CA LEU A 273 4.97 -6.29 13.59
C LEU A 273 6.29 -6.71 12.94
N ASP A 274 6.24 -7.06 11.66
CA ASP A 274 7.41 -7.52 10.90
C ASP A 274 7.70 -6.65 9.67
N GLU A 275 7.04 -5.50 9.57
CA GLU A 275 7.17 -4.54 8.45
C GLU A 275 7.02 -5.23 7.08
N SER A 276 6.09 -6.19 7.00
CA SER A 276 5.81 -6.92 5.76
C SER A 276 4.68 -6.30 4.97
N ILE A 277 4.79 -6.43 3.64
CA ILE A 277 3.83 -5.96 2.65
C ILE A 277 3.51 -7.14 1.73
N THR A 278 2.22 -7.49 1.63
CA THR A 278 1.70 -8.45 0.66
C THR A 278 0.84 -7.70 -0.34
N MET A 279 1.16 -7.82 -1.62
CA MET A 279 0.43 -7.21 -2.74
C MET A 279 -0.19 -8.30 -3.61
N THR A 280 -1.47 -8.16 -3.93
CA THR A 280 -2.23 -9.06 -4.80
C THR A 280 -3.07 -8.26 -5.81
N GLU A 281 -3.84 -8.96 -6.65
CA GLU A 281 -4.68 -8.38 -7.71
C GLU A 281 -3.86 -7.60 -8.74
N LYS A 282 -3.13 -8.32 -9.60
CA LYS A 282 -2.19 -7.79 -10.59
C LYS A 282 -1.04 -6.99 -9.96
N PRO A 283 -0.31 -7.56 -8.98
CA PRO A 283 0.80 -6.88 -8.35
C PRO A 283 1.98 -6.75 -9.33
N LEU A 284 2.62 -5.58 -9.36
CA LEU A 284 3.81 -5.33 -10.17
C LEU A 284 4.86 -4.60 -9.34
N ILE A 285 6.08 -5.11 -9.33
CA ILE A 285 7.26 -4.44 -8.80
C ILE A 285 8.08 -3.88 -9.97
N THR A 286 8.59 -2.66 -9.79
CA THR A 286 9.59 -2.06 -10.68
C THR A 286 10.85 -1.76 -9.88
N MET A 287 11.99 -2.21 -10.39
CA MET A 287 13.32 -1.88 -9.89
C MET A 287 14.11 -1.18 -11.00
N VAL A 288 14.86 -0.16 -10.66
CA VAL A 288 15.59 0.67 -11.62
C VAL A 288 17.05 0.24 -11.64
N VAL A 289 17.62 0.04 -12.83
CA VAL A 289 18.96 -0.49 -13.03
C VAL A 289 19.69 0.39 -14.07
N ASN A 290 20.95 0.75 -13.83
CA ASN A 290 21.72 1.55 -14.79
C ASN A 290 21.99 0.74 -16.07
N ASN A 291 21.74 1.37 -17.22
CA ASN A 291 22.05 0.77 -18.51
C ASN A 291 23.35 1.37 -19.04
N ASP A 292 24.44 0.63 -18.92
CA ASP A 292 25.71 0.96 -19.55
C ASP A 292 25.98 -0.06 -20.66
N SER A 293 25.12 -0.04 -21.67
CA SER A 293 25.25 -0.86 -22.87
C SER A 293 25.79 0.01 -24.01
N THR A 294 27.04 0.45 -23.91
CA THR A 294 27.78 1.02 -25.05
C THR A 294 28.47 -0.09 -25.85
N GLU A 295 27.69 -0.98 -26.48
CA GLU A 295 28.22 -1.88 -27.51
C GLU A 295 28.26 -1.13 -28.86
N THR A 296 29.38 -0.47 -29.16
CA THR A 296 29.79 -0.27 -30.55
C THR A 296 30.39 -1.58 -31.05
N ALA A 297 29.67 -2.28 -31.94
CA ALA A 297 30.21 -3.42 -32.67
C ALA A 297 31.50 -3.00 -33.39
N PRO A 298 32.61 -3.77 -33.30
CA PRO A 298 33.78 -3.50 -34.12
C PRO A 298 33.42 -3.74 -35.59
N PRO A 299 33.82 -2.85 -36.52
CA PRO A 299 33.66 -3.11 -37.94
C PRO A 299 34.48 -4.34 -38.33
N ASP A 300 33.83 -5.28 -39.00
CA ASP A 300 34.44 -6.42 -39.64
C ASP A 300 35.58 -5.95 -40.56
N SER A 301 36.79 -6.42 -40.31
CA SER A 301 37.93 -6.19 -41.20
C SER A 301 38.60 -7.51 -41.54
N THR A 302 38.33 -8.00 -42.74
CA THR A 302 39.30 -8.77 -43.52
C THR A 302 39.15 -8.43 -45.00
N ALA A 303 39.91 -7.45 -45.47
CA ALA A 303 40.42 -7.43 -46.83
C ALA A 303 41.91 -7.09 -46.73
N GLN A 304 42.74 -8.05 -47.15
CA GLN A 304 44.21 -7.95 -47.13
C GLN A 304 44.72 -6.86 -48.07
N ALA A 305 45.90 -6.35 -47.71
CA ALA A 305 46.64 -5.21 -48.28
C ALA A 305 46.91 -5.29 -49.80
N PRO A 306 47.37 -4.17 -50.39
CA PRO A 306 48.83 -4.05 -50.58
C PRO A 306 49.45 -2.70 -50.16
N LEU A 307 50.79 -2.77 -50.08
CA LEU A 307 51.78 -1.77 -49.66
C LEU A 307 51.72 -0.42 -50.42
N GLU A 308 51.97 0.70 -49.74
CA GLU A 308 53.25 1.46 -49.74
C GLU A 308 53.14 2.81 -48.96
N THR A 309 54.30 3.21 -48.42
CA THR A 309 54.80 4.52 -47.93
C THR A 309 53.90 5.78 -48.09
N ASP A 310 53.82 6.74 -47.17
CA ASP A 310 54.94 7.56 -46.67
C ASP A 310 54.50 8.53 -45.51
N SER A 311 55.52 9.19 -44.98
CA SER A 311 55.76 10.01 -43.78
C SER A 311 54.96 11.30 -43.39
N LYS A 312 54.92 11.52 -42.05
CA LYS A 312 55.19 12.76 -41.23
C LYS A 312 54.23 13.98 -41.19
N LYS A 313 54.03 14.43 -39.92
CA LYS A 313 53.86 15.82 -39.37
C LYS A 313 52.51 16.52 -39.73
N ASN A 314 51.92 17.44 -38.96
CA ASN A 314 52.34 18.30 -37.83
C ASN A 314 51.10 18.94 -37.15
N LYS A 315 51.22 19.22 -35.83
CA LYS A 315 50.84 20.43 -35.06
C LYS A 315 49.38 21.02 -34.97
N ARG A 316 48.90 21.04 -33.71
CA ARG A 316 48.50 22.18 -32.82
C ARG A 316 47.46 23.24 -33.25
N LYS A 317 46.42 23.42 -32.40
CA LYS A 317 45.97 24.61 -31.60
C LYS A 317 44.47 24.42 -31.26
N LYS A 318 43.96 24.35 -30.01
CA LYS A 318 43.87 25.25 -28.84
C LYS A 318 43.02 26.53 -29.05
N GLU A 319 41.79 26.46 -28.50
CA GLU A 319 40.95 27.43 -27.76
C GLU A 319 40.82 28.90 -28.23
N THR A 320 39.56 29.37 -28.32
CA THR A 320 39.10 30.62 -27.68
C THR A 320 37.59 30.56 -27.37
N GLU A 321 37.22 31.01 -26.17
CA GLU A 321 35.86 31.38 -25.74
C GLU A 321 35.41 32.72 -26.37
N GLU A 322 34.11 32.95 -26.53
CA GLU A 322 33.53 34.29 -26.36
C GLU A 322 32.02 34.23 -26.07
N VAL A 323 31.60 35.10 -25.15
CA VAL A 323 30.23 35.32 -24.64
C VAL A 323 29.65 36.56 -25.32
N ALA A 324 28.39 36.53 -25.74
CA ALA A 324 27.60 37.75 -25.93
C ALA A 324 26.10 37.49 -25.73
N VAL A 325 25.47 38.41 -24.98
CA VAL A 325 24.05 38.50 -24.64
C VAL A 325 23.43 39.64 -25.45
N SER A 326 22.22 39.47 -26.00
CA SER A 326 21.27 40.58 -26.21
C SER A 326 19.82 40.11 -26.37
N LEU A 327 18.97 40.77 -25.59
CA LEU A 327 17.50 40.93 -25.61
C LEU A 327 17.01 41.52 -26.96
N ALA A 328 15.76 41.57 -27.42
CA ALA A 328 14.40 41.10 -27.06
C ALA A 328 13.53 41.35 -28.32
N ASP A 329 12.39 40.66 -28.48
CA ASP A 329 11.14 41.29 -28.96
C ASP A 329 9.94 40.34 -28.85
N GLU A 330 8.82 40.91 -28.40
CA GLU A 330 7.48 40.31 -28.39
C GLU A 330 6.88 40.28 -29.81
N ASN A 331 6.14 39.23 -30.19
CA ASN A 331 4.68 39.33 -30.42
C ASN A 331 4.02 37.98 -30.80
N THR A 332 2.78 37.88 -30.35
CA THR A 332 1.63 37.03 -30.72
C THR A 332 1.65 36.15 -31.99
N GLY A 333 1.00 34.98 -31.90
CA GLY A 333 0.27 34.38 -33.03
C GLY A 333 0.07 32.86 -32.96
N LEU A 334 -1.18 32.44 -32.77
CA LEU A 334 -1.64 31.07 -32.99
C LEU A 334 -1.39 30.61 -34.44
N GLY A 335 -0.95 29.36 -34.62
CA GLY A 335 -0.88 28.70 -35.92
C GLY A 335 -0.64 27.20 -35.79
N SER A 336 -1.70 26.42 -35.98
CA SER A 336 -1.65 25.02 -36.41
C SER A 336 -1.06 24.93 -37.83
N ASP A 337 -0.09 24.05 -38.10
CA ASP A 337 -0.30 22.80 -38.83
C ASP A 337 1.02 22.03 -39.03
N SER A 338 0.84 20.76 -39.39
CA SER A 338 1.69 19.59 -39.44
C SER A 338 2.95 19.57 -40.31
N THR A 339 3.75 18.54 -40.01
CA THR A 339 4.61 17.71 -40.88
C THR A 339 6.06 18.12 -41.17
N ALA A 340 6.98 17.53 -40.40
CA ALA A 340 8.11 16.78 -40.93
C ALA A 340 8.59 15.76 -39.88
N VAL A 341 8.22 14.49 -40.08
CA VAL A 341 8.69 13.37 -39.25
C VAL A 341 10.10 13.00 -39.73
N THR A 342 11.12 13.48 -39.03
CA THR A 342 12.44 12.84 -39.05
C THR A 342 12.38 11.70 -38.05
N THR A 343 12.34 10.47 -38.56
CA THR A 343 12.45 9.23 -37.78
C THR A 343 13.82 9.15 -37.14
N LEU A 344 13.97 9.75 -35.97
CA LEU A 344 15.06 9.46 -35.05
C LEU A 344 14.87 8.04 -34.52
N LYS A 345 15.82 7.18 -34.87
CA LYS A 345 16.04 5.87 -34.26
C LYS A 345 16.01 6.05 -32.73
N PRO A 346 15.23 5.26 -31.96
CA PRO A 346 15.16 5.45 -30.53
C PRO A 346 16.53 5.14 -29.92
N GLU A 347 17.20 6.18 -29.44
CA GLU A 347 18.37 6.05 -28.58
C GLU A 347 17.93 5.27 -27.33
N LYS A 348 18.60 4.14 -27.03
CA LYS A 348 18.26 3.33 -25.85
C LYS A 348 18.35 4.22 -24.61
N PRO A 349 17.33 4.25 -23.73
CA PRO A 349 17.39 5.07 -22.53
C PRO A 349 18.60 4.67 -21.67
N ALA A 350 19.28 5.66 -21.10
CA ALA A 350 20.46 5.50 -20.24
C ALA A 350 20.18 4.74 -18.93
N VAL A 351 18.90 4.45 -18.64
CA VAL A 351 18.44 3.72 -17.46
C VAL A 351 17.44 2.66 -17.93
N ASP A 352 17.63 1.41 -17.51
CA ASP A 352 16.71 0.30 -17.78
C ASP A 352 15.90 -0.02 -16.51
N SER A 353 14.80 -0.74 -16.64
CA SER A 353 13.94 -1.11 -15.52
C SER A 353 13.61 -2.59 -15.55
N VAL A 354 13.75 -3.24 -14.40
CA VAL A 354 13.32 -4.61 -14.17
C VAL A 354 11.90 -4.56 -13.65
N TYR A 355 10.98 -5.14 -14.42
CA TYR A 355 9.59 -5.30 -14.04
C TYR A 355 9.34 -6.75 -13.63
N MET A 356 8.63 -6.97 -12.53
CA MET A 356 8.30 -8.31 -12.04
C MET A 356 6.85 -8.36 -11.55
N THR A 357 6.10 -9.37 -12.00
CA THR A 357 4.71 -9.64 -11.58
C THR A 357 4.57 -11.09 -11.11
N ALA A 358 3.55 -11.37 -10.32
CA ALA A 358 3.19 -12.71 -9.85
C ALA A 358 1.72 -12.71 -9.39
N ASP A 359 1.20 -13.87 -8.97
CA ASP A 359 -0.12 -13.92 -8.33
C ASP A 359 -0.09 -13.22 -6.95
N THR A 360 1.02 -13.37 -6.22
CA THR A 360 1.25 -12.69 -4.94
C THR A 360 2.70 -12.22 -4.83
N LEU A 361 2.88 -10.92 -4.54
CA LEU A 361 4.18 -10.34 -4.22
C LEU A 361 4.24 -10.04 -2.73
N PHE A 362 5.24 -10.60 -2.06
CA PHE A 362 5.51 -10.40 -0.64
C PHE A 362 6.86 -9.70 -0.49
N SER A 363 6.91 -8.66 0.34
CA SER A 363 8.14 -7.98 0.70
C SER A 363 8.23 -7.80 2.21
N ARG A 364 9.43 -7.93 2.77
CA ARG A 364 9.65 -7.76 4.21
C ARG A 364 11.00 -7.12 4.48
N MET A 365 11.02 -6.21 5.45
CA MET A 365 12.26 -5.68 6.03
C MET A 365 12.78 -6.62 7.12
N ILE A 366 14.05 -6.99 7.04
CA ILE A 366 14.70 -7.80 8.08
C ILE A 366 16.05 -7.19 8.45
N LEU A 367 16.54 -7.48 9.66
CA LEU A 367 17.89 -7.08 10.05
C LEU A 367 18.92 -7.85 9.22
N LEU A 368 19.98 -7.17 8.81
CA LEU A 368 21.02 -7.77 7.97
C LEU A 368 21.67 -8.98 8.64
N LYS A 369 21.84 -8.97 9.96
CA LYS A 369 22.35 -10.10 10.75
C LYS A 369 21.46 -11.35 10.71
N ASP A 370 20.15 -11.18 10.52
CA ASP A 370 19.19 -12.29 10.44
C ASP A 370 19.07 -12.84 9.01
N TYR A 371 19.64 -12.12 8.03
CA TYR A 371 19.64 -12.52 6.63
C TYR A 371 20.65 -13.65 6.39
N LYS A 372 20.15 -14.82 5.98
CA LYS A 372 20.99 -15.95 5.56
C LYS A 372 21.40 -15.78 4.09
N ALA A 373 22.50 -15.06 3.86
CA ALA A 373 23.05 -14.88 2.53
C ALA A 373 23.55 -16.20 1.94
N LEU A 374 23.20 -16.45 0.68
CA LEU A 374 23.70 -17.61 -0.04
C LEU A 374 25.02 -17.19 -0.72
N LYS A 375 26.13 -17.71 -0.21
CA LYS A 375 27.47 -17.38 -0.73
C LYS A 375 27.84 -18.32 -1.87
N PHE A 376 27.71 -17.83 -3.10
CA PHE A 376 28.28 -18.48 -4.27
C PHE A 376 29.77 -18.19 -4.33
N ASN A 377 30.57 -19.08 -3.74
CA ASN A 377 32.02 -19.11 -3.96
C ASN A 377 32.31 -19.85 -5.28
N LEU A 378 31.64 -19.45 -6.36
CA LEU A 378 31.84 -20.07 -7.67
C LEU A 378 33.25 -19.71 -8.15
N ASP A 379 34.04 -20.74 -8.40
CA ASP A 379 35.37 -20.57 -8.95
C ASP A 379 35.28 -20.20 -10.43
N ARG A 380 35.78 -19.01 -10.79
CA ARG A 380 35.86 -18.51 -12.17
C ARG A 380 36.78 -19.36 -13.08
N SER A 381 37.54 -20.29 -12.50
CA SER A 381 38.32 -21.31 -13.22
C SER A 381 37.50 -22.58 -13.54
N GLY A 382 36.30 -22.69 -12.97
CA GLY A 382 35.36 -23.80 -13.18
C GLY A 382 35.36 -24.85 -12.07
N GLY A 383 36.19 -24.71 -11.04
CA GLY A 383 36.29 -25.63 -9.91
C GLY A 383 36.71 -27.06 -10.30
N GLU A 384 36.66 -27.97 -9.33
CA GLU A 384 36.86 -29.41 -9.58
C GLU A 384 35.73 -29.99 -10.44
N LEU A 385 36.03 -31.08 -11.15
CA LEU A 385 35.03 -31.85 -11.90
C LEU A 385 34.13 -32.57 -10.91
N ASP A 386 32.81 -32.41 -11.04
CA ASP A 386 31.86 -33.23 -10.30
C ASP A 386 32.00 -34.67 -10.82
N VAL A 387 32.79 -35.48 -10.10
CA VAL A 387 32.87 -36.91 -10.34
C VAL A 387 31.66 -37.52 -9.65
N ASP A 388 30.61 -37.80 -10.41
CA ASP A 388 29.70 -38.84 -9.96
C ASP A 388 30.52 -40.12 -9.91
N GLU A 389 30.62 -40.74 -8.74
CA GLU A 389 30.92 -42.16 -8.69
C GLU A 389 29.75 -42.85 -9.37
N ASP A 390 29.98 -43.34 -10.60
CA ASP A 390 29.08 -44.29 -11.25
C ASP A 390 28.96 -45.46 -10.25
N VAL A 391 27.86 -45.52 -9.49
CA VAL A 391 27.57 -46.69 -8.65
C VAL A 391 27.27 -47.81 -9.65
N ASP A 392 28.28 -48.65 -9.86
CA ASP A 392 28.25 -49.81 -10.74
C ASP A 392 27.24 -50.82 -10.16
N TYR A 393 25.98 -50.69 -10.55
CA TYR A 393 25.01 -51.77 -10.43
C TYR A 393 25.32 -52.73 -11.58
N GLY A 394 26.31 -53.59 -11.36
CA GLY A 394 26.78 -54.53 -12.36
C GLY A 394 25.63 -55.27 -13.04
N ASP A 395 25.67 -55.29 -14.37
CA ASP A 395 24.84 -56.16 -15.20
C ASP A 395 25.26 -57.61 -14.92
N ASP A 396 24.52 -58.29 -14.04
CA ASP A 396 24.73 -59.70 -13.72
C ASP A 396 23.97 -60.58 -14.73
N ASP A 397 24.46 -60.58 -15.97
CA ASP A 397 24.01 -61.46 -17.06
C ASP A 397 24.76 -62.80 -16.97
N GLY A 398 24.47 -63.63 -15.97
CA GLY A 398 25.21 -64.88 -15.79
C GLY A 398 24.67 -65.84 -14.74
N PHE A 399 23.46 -66.36 -14.92
CA PHE A 399 22.95 -67.46 -14.08
C PHE A 399 23.56 -68.80 -14.52
N ASP A 400 24.70 -69.16 -13.92
CA ASP A 400 25.27 -70.51 -13.94
C ASP A 400 24.89 -71.26 -12.65
N ILE A 401 24.64 -72.56 -12.80
CA ILE A 401 24.16 -73.47 -11.75
C ILE A 401 25.37 -74.08 -11.03
N GLY A 402 25.45 -73.94 -9.70
CA GLY A 402 26.16 -74.94 -8.89
C GLY A 402 26.88 -74.47 -7.63
N ASP A 403 26.28 -74.86 -6.49
CA ASP A 403 26.93 -75.54 -5.35
C ASP A 403 27.76 -74.74 -4.32
N ASN A 404 27.11 -74.51 -3.16
CA ASN A 404 27.56 -74.60 -1.77
C ASN A 404 28.88 -73.96 -1.28
N GLY A 405 28.74 -73.05 -0.29
CA GLY A 405 29.74 -72.91 0.77
C GLY A 405 29.78 -71.56 1.52
N GLU A 406 28.91 -71.45 2.53
CA GLU A 406 29.07 -70.71 3.80
C GLU A 406 29.53 -69.23 3.83
N GLY A 407 28.74 -68.39 4.54
CA GLY A 407 29.28 -67.15 5.13
C GLY A 407 28.26 -66.03 5.31
N GLU A 408 27.65 -66.00 6.50
CA GLU A 408 26.57 -65.13 6.98
C GLU A 408 26.62 -63.60 6.73
N ASN A 409 25.40 -63.07 6.62
CA ASN A 409 24.87 -61.81 7.16
C ASN A 409 25.20 -60.47 6.48
N LEU A 410 24.34 -60.10 5.53
CA LEU A 410 23.73 -58.77 5.44
C LEU A 410 22.30 -58.95 4.92
N LEU A 411 21.37 -58.16 5.47
CA LEU A 411 20.12 -57.60 4.92
C LEU A 411 19.17 -57.36 6.09
N GLN A 412 19.04 -56.10 6.51
CA GLN A 412 18.07 -55.13 5.97
C GLN A 412 16.65 -55.43 6.46
N ASP A 413 16.04 -54.46 7.14
CA ASP A 413 14.95 -53.67 6.54
C ASP A 413 14.65 -52.53 7.51
N SER A 414 14.84 -51.28 7.12
CA SER A 414 13.89 -50.46 6.35
C SER A 414 12.78 -49.87 7.19
N THR A 415 12.77 -48.54 7.10
CA THR A 415 11.59 -47.69 6.97
C THR A 415 10.51 -47.75 8.06
N LEU A 416 10.28 -46.57 8.65
CA LEU A 416 9.03 -45.79 8.59
C LEU A 416 8.98 -44.87 9.84
N VAL A 417 8.91 -43.56 9.62
CA VAL A 417 7.73 -42.72 9.94
C VAL A 417 7.24 -42.91 11.39
N ASP A 418 7.41 -41.92 12.27
CA ASP A 418 6.35 -40.96 12.62
C ASP A 418 6.71 -40.09 13.84
N THR A 419 6.00 -38.97 13.91
CA THR A 419 5.67 -38.11 15.05
C THR A 419 5.77 -38.66 16.48
N ALA A 420 6.33 -37.84 17.39
CA ALA A 420 5.95 -37.59 18.81
C ALA A 420 7.08 -36.74 19.44
N GLY A 421 6.88 -35.66 20.21
CA GLY A 421 5.83 -35.45 21.19
C GLY A 421 6.19 -36.17 22.49
N VAL A 422 7.09 -35.62 23.32
CA VAL A 422 7.12 -36.00 24.74
C VAL A 422 7.44 -34.80 25.63
N ASP A 423 6.36 -34.32 26.23
CA ASP A 423 6.30 -33.55 27.44
C ASP A 423 6.57 -34.50 28.62
N SER A 424 7.56 -34.23 29.46
CA SER A 424 7.52 -34.54 30.89
C SER A 424 8.79 -34.03 31.57
N LEU A 425 8.65 -33.01 32.40
CA LEU A 425 9.24 -32.93 33.74
C LEU A 425 8.66 -31.69 34.45
N LEU A 426 7.44 -31.86 34.95
CA LEU A 426 6.85 -30.99 35.97
C LEU A 426 7.28 -31.47 37.35
N LYS A 427 8.07 -30.64 38.06
CA LYS A 427 8.00 -30.55 39.52
C LYS A 427 8.45 -29.17 40.02
N LYS A 428 7.43 -28.34 40.26
CA LYS A 428 7.15 -27.57 41.49
C LYS A 428 8.37 -27.26 42.39
N GLU A 429 8.69 -25.98 42.54
CA GLU A 429 8.94 -25.34 43.85
C GLU A 429 9.11 -23.82 43.73
N SER A 430 8.49 -23.09 44.67
CA SER A 430 8.59 -21.63 44.85
C SER A 430 9.89 -21.24 45.56
N PRO A 431 10.31 -19.97 45.44
CA PRO A 431 10.69 -19.22 46.64
C PRO A 431 10.04 -17.81 46.61
N GLY A 432 9.59 -17.23 47.72
CA GLY A 432 10.21 -17.27 49.04
C GLY A 432 10.80 -15.89 49.31
N THR A 433 10.00 -15.07 49.98
CA THR A 433 10.25 -13.69 50.40
C THR A 433 11.49 -13.59 51.30
N ALA A 434 12.31 -12.56 51.10
CA ALA A 434 13.34 -12.15 52.06
C ALA A 434 13.12 -10.68 52.47
N GLN A 435 12.90 -10.50 53.77
CA GLN A 435 12.89 -9.23 54.50
C GLN A 435 14.27 -8.97 55.10
N GLU A 436 14.59 -7.70 55.36
CA GLU A 436 15.27 -7.20 56.58
C GLU A 436 15.36 -5.65 56.52
N PRO A 437 15.55 -4.89 57.63
CA PRO A 437 15.20 -5.14 59.04
C PRO A 437 14.44 -3.96 59.70
N VAL A 438 14.01 -4.23 60.94
CA VAL A 438 13.19 -3.40 61.84
C VAL A 438 14.01 -2.36 62.61
N SER A 439 13.45 -1.17 62.85
CA SER A 439 13.78 -0.33 64.02
C SER A 439 12.52 0.11 64.78
N LYS A 440 12.63 0.01 66.11
CA LYS A 440 11.66 0.32 67.20
C LYS A 440 11.22 1.80 67.10
N GLY A 441 10.02 2.28 67.44
CA GLY A 441 9.00 1.87 68.41
C GLY A 441 8.84 2.98 69.45
N THR A 442 7.81 3.83 69.35
CA THR A 442 7.31 4.67 70.49
C THR A 442 5.84 5.08 70.31
N GLU A 443 5.03 4.58 71.24
CA GLU A 443 3.79 5.08 71.88
C GLU A 443 2.58 5.66 71.12
N VAL A 444 1.45 5.02 71.44
CA VAL A 444 0.06 5.35 71.14
C VAL A 444 -0.45 6.41 72.13
N LYS A 445 -1.07 7.48 71.61
CA LYS A 445 -2.05 8.31 72.36
C LYS A 445 -3.37 8.41 71.60
N LYS A 446 -4.45 8.21 72.37
CA LYS A 446 -5.88 8.19 72.02
C LYS A 446 -6.36 9.36 71.16
N ALA A 447 -7.27 9.02 70.25
CA ALA A 447 -8.06 9.94 69.44
C ALA A 447 -9.12 10.71 70.26
N PRO A 448 -9.46 11.95 69.84
CA PRO A 448 -10.80 12.48 69.92
C PRO A 448 -11.44 12.60 68.52
N ALA A 449 -12.77 12.48 68.50
CA ALA A 449 -13.63 12.41 67.33
C ALA A 449 -13.46 13.60 66.35
N LYS A 450 -13.33 13.30 65.05
CA LYS A 450 -13.34 14.28 63.95
C LYS A 450 -14.77 14.53 63.47
N GLN A 451 -15.14 15.81 63.47
CA GLN A 451 -16.26 16.41 62.75
C GLN A 451 -16.19 16.13 61.23
N PRO A 452 -17.32 16.16 60.50
CA PRO A 452 -17.36 15.91 59.07
C PRO A 452 -16.61 17.01 58.30
N THR A 453 -15.46 16.67 57.73
CA THR A 453 -14.69 17.52 56.82
C THR A 453 -15.41 17.70 55.49
N LYS A 454 -15.78 18.94 55.19
CA LYS A 454 -16.19 19.39 53.86
C LYS A 454 -15.10 19.09 52.84
N THR A 455 -15.47 18.39 51.77
CA THR A 455 -14.64 18.19 50.58
C THR A 455 -14.30 19.56 49.97
N PRO A 456 -13.04 19.86 49.62
CA PRO A 456 -12.71 21.10 48.93
C PRO A 456 -13.31 21.10 47.53
N PRO A 457 -13.91 22.20 47.05
CA PRO A 457 -14.33 22.28 45.66
C PRO A 457 -13.11 22.24 44.74
N ALA A 458 -13.27 21.54 43.62
CA ALA A 458 -12.26 21.43 42.57
C ALA A 458 -11.73 22.83 42.19
N ARG A 459 -10.40 22.94 42.17
CA ARG A 459 -9.65 24.16 41.87
C ARG A 459 -10.00 24.65 40.47
N VAL A 460 -10.81 25.71 40.37
CA VAL A 460 -11.07 26.45 39.13
C VAL A 460 -9.73 27.05 38.67
N PRO A 461 -9.32 26.89 37.40
CA PRO A 461 -8.13 27.56 36.89
C PRO A 461 -8.32 29.09 36.97
N PRO A 462 -7.28 29.87 37.33
CA PRO A 462 -7.40 31.32 37.48
C PRO A 462 -7.80 31.99 36.14
N GLU A 463 -8.67 33.02 36.24
CA GLU A 463 -9.31 33.74 35.12
C GLU A 463 -8.33 34.38 34.12
N THR A 464 -7.05 34.52 34.47
CA THR A 464 -6.04 35.21 33.67
C THR A 464 -5.43 34.41 32.50
N ASP A 465 -5.66 33.10 32.39
CA ASP A 465 -5.03 32.27 31.36
C ASP A 465 -5.90 31.97 30.12
N ILE A 466 -7.21 32.23 30.18
CA ILE A 466 -8.17 31.82 29.13
C ILE A 466 -8.01 32.68 27.87
N ALA A 467 -7.90 34.01 28.01
CA ALA A 467 -7.69 34.91 26.87
C ALA A 467 -6.33 34.67 26.18
N LYS A 468 -5.27 34.39 26.96
CA LYS A 468 -3.93 34.08 26.44
C LYS A 468 -3.90 32.74 25.70
N THR A 469 -4.53 31.69 26.25
CA THR A 469 -4.62 30.39 25.58
C THR A 469 -5.54 30.42 24.35
N LEU A 470 -6.64 31.17 24.37
CA LEU A 470 -7.49 31.37 23.18
C LEU A 470 -6.77 32.13 22.07
N GLN A 471 -5.95 33.14 22.40
CA GLN A 471 -5.12 33.84 21.41
C GLN A 471 -4.03 32.91 20.85
N GLN A 472 -3.34 32.14 21.70
CA GLN A 472 -2.36 31.13 21.26
C GLN A 472 -3.00 30.08 20.34
N ASP A 473 -4.18 29.56 20.70
CA ASP A 473 -4.92 28.62 19.86
C ASP A 473 -5.44 29.26 18.57
N SER A 474 -5.79 30.55 18.59
CA SER A 474 -6.11 31.31 17.37
C SER A 474 -4.90 31.42 16.43
N VAL A 475 -3.70 31.68 16.96
CA VAL A 475 -2.45 31.69 16.19
C VAL A 475 -2.13 30.31 15.63
N ILE A 476 -2.32 29.25 16.41
CA ILE A 476 -2.15 27.86 15.95
C ILE A 476 -3.13 27.54 14.81
N ARG A 477 -4.41 27.97 14.92
CA ARG A 477 -5.41 27.83 13.84
C ARG A 477 -5.04 28.63 12.59
N GLN A 478 -4.44 29.81 12.74
CA GLN A 478 -3.97 30.59 11.59
C GLN A 478 -2.82 29.88 10.86
N ARG A 479 -1.95 29.19 11.60
CA ARG A 479 -0.84 28.38 11.06
C ARG A 479 -1.25 26.96 10.62
N ALA A 480 -2.49 26.54 10.91
CA ALA A 480 -3.00 25.26 10.49
C ALA A 480 -3.23 25.26 8.97
N ILE A 481 -2.29 24.66 8.24
CA ILE A 481 -2.40 24.39 6.81
C ILE A 481 -3.02 23.00 6.67
N VAL A 482 -4.25 22.96 6.14
CA VAL A 482 -4.84 21.72 5.66
C VAL A 482 -4.28 21.50 4.25
N PRO A 483 -3.57 20.38 3.99
CA PRO A 483 -3.00 20.09 2.67
C PRO A 483 -4.09 20.10 1.60
N ARG A 484 -3.72 20.49 0.39
CA ARG A 484 -4.64 20.50 -0.76
C ARG A 484 -4.46 19.23 -1.58
N GLU A 485 -5.51 18.83 -2.29
CA GLU A 485 -5.53 17.65 -3.18
C GLU A 485 -4.30 17.56 -4.11
N ALA A 486 -3.95 18.65 -4.78
CA ALA A 486 -2.80 18.71 -5.70
C ALA A 486 -1.44 18.44 -5.02
N GLU A 487 -1.33 18.66 -3.71
CA GLU A 487 -0.09 18.44 -2.97
C GLU A 487 0.18 16.95 -2.78
N ALA A 488 -0.85 16.14 -2.48
CA ALA A 488 -0.70 14.71 -2.31
C ALA A 488 -0.26 14.02 -3.62
N ASP A 489 -0.91 14.36 -4.74
CA ASP A 489 -0.54 13.81 -6.05
C ASP A 489 0.84 14.29 -6.50
N SER A 490 1.21 15.54 -6.22
CA SER A 490 2.56 16.03 -6.49
C SER A 490 3.62 15.26 -5.68
N LEU A 491 3.38 15.01 -4.39
CA LEU A 491 4.32 14.31 -3.52
C LEU A 491 4.58 12.87 -3.96
N ILE A 492 3.52 12.12 -4.30
CA ILE A 492 3.70 10.74 -4.78
C ILE A 492 4.42 10.75 -6.14
N ASN A 493 4.08 11.68 -7.04
CA ASN A 493 4.75 11.78 -8.34
C ASN A 493 6.24 12.14 -8.19
N GLN A 494 6.59 13.03 -7.28
CA GLN A 494 7.99 13.33 -6.95
C GLN A 494 8.72 12.11 -6.40
N ALA A 495 8.08 11.34 -5.52
CA ALA A 495 8.64 10.10 -5.00
C ALA A 495 8.86 9.07 -6.11
N LEU A 496 7.92 8.94 -7.05
CA LEU A 496 8.05 8.07 -8.23
C LEU A 496 9.23 8.50 -9.11
N THR A 497 9.35 9.79 -9.40
CA THR A 497 10.49 10.33 -10.15
C THR A 497 11.82 10.12 -9.40
N ALA A 498 11.83 10.21 -8.07
CA ALA A 498 13.02 9.96 -7.27
C ALA A 498 13.46 8.49 -7.29
N VAL A 499 12.52 7.55 -7.32
CA VAL A 499 12.82 6.11 -7.48
C VAL A 499 13.34 5.80 -8.88
N GLN A 500 12.84 6.50 -9.90
CA GLN A 500 13.29 6.36 -11.30
C GLN A 500 14.71 6.88 -11.56
N LYS A 501 15.31 7.64 -10.63
CA LYS A 501 16.68 8.11 -10.76
C LYS A 501 17.68 7.07 -10.27
N PRO A 502 18.78 6.85 -11.02
CA PRO A 502 19.80 5.88 -10.67
C PRO A 502 20.45 6.22 -9.32
N ASP A 503 20.73 5.19 -8.52
CA ASP A 503 21.33 5.36 -7.20
C ASP A 503 22.81 5.73 -7.31
N THR A 504 23.16 6.91 -6.80
CA THR A 504 24.55 7.42 -6.75
C THR A 504 25.16 7.32 -5.36
N ALA A 505 24.41 6.84 -4.36
CA ALA A 505 24.87 6.78 -2.97
C ALA A 505 25.55 5.44 -2.67
N PHE A 506 26.88 5.45 -2.53
CA PHE A 506 27.62 4.33 -1.96
C PHE A 506 27.29 4.23 -0.45
N LYS A 507 26.73 3.10 -0.01
CA LYS A 507 26.58 2.78 1.43
C LYS A 507 27.91 2.21 1.93
N ASP A 508 28.57 2.91 2.85
CA ASP A 508 29.80 2.45 3.49
C ASP A 508 29.53 1.22 4.36
N THR A 509 30.01 0.06 3.92
CA THR A 509 29.81 -1.25 4.56
C THR A 509 30.88 -1.58 5.59
N SER A 510 31.82 -0.68 5.87
CA SER A 510 32.95 -0.93 6.78
C SER A 510 32.64 -0.71 8.28
N ASN A 511 31.50 -0.10 8.62
CA ASN A 511 31.15 0.23 10.00
C ASN A 511 30.33 -0.90 10.67
N GLN A 512 30.90 -1.53 11.69
CA GLN A 512 30.29 -2.66 12.40
C GLN A 512 29.01 -2.28 13.18
N ALA A 513 28.93 -1.06 13.73
CA ALA A 513 27.72 -0.55 14.37
C ALA A 513 26.59 -0.27 13.36
N TYR A 514 26.96 0.03 12.10
CA TYR A 514 26.01 0.14 11.00
C TYR A 514 25.45 -1.23 10.62
N LEU A 515 26.27 -2.29 10.60
CA LEU A 515 25.82 -3.65 10.24
C LEU A 515 24.81 -4.23 11.24
N ASP A 516 24.94 -3.94 12.54
CA ASP A 516 24.03 -4.44 13.59
C ASP A 516 22.62 -3.82 13.51
N THR A 517 22.52 -2.60 12.99
CA THR A 517 21.26 -1.87 12.80
C THR A 517 20.78 -1.85 11.35
N ALA A 518 21.64 -2.24 10.41
CA ALA A 518 21.33 -2.30 8.99
C ALA A 518 20.17 -3.25 8.74
N ARG A 519 19.25 -2.78 7.91
CA ARG A 519 18.12 -3.56 7.42
C ARG A 519 18.30 -3.84 5.94
N THR A 520 17.82 -4.99 5.52
CA THR A 520 17.73 -5.37 4.12
C THR A 520 16.32 -5.85 3.83
N ARG A 521 15.87 -5.67 2.60
CA ARG A 521 14.55 -6.14 2.18
C ARG A 521 14.67 -7.39 1.33
N ILE A 522 13.76 -8.31 1.61
CA ILE A 522 13.55 -9.52 0.82
C ILE A 522 12.28 -9.36 0.00
N VAL A 523 12.27 -9.94 -1.19
CA VAL A 523 11.11 -10.00 -2.07
C VAL A 523 10.86 -11.45 -2.42
N LYS A 524 9.62 -11.90 -2.27
CA LYS A 524 9.14 -13.22 -2.67
C LYS A 524 7.98 -13.04 -3.62
N ALA A 525 8.07 -13.68 -4.77
CA ALA A 525 7.03 -13.69 -5.79
C ALA A 525 6.53 -15.13 -5.91
N TYR A 526 5.24 -15.34 -5.62
CA TYR A 526 4.64 -16.67 -5.61
C TYR A 526 3.71 -16.85 -6.80
N TYR A 527 3.95 -17.93 -7.53
CA TYR A 527 3.18 -18.43 -8.67
C TYR A 527 3.15 -17.49 -9.88
N ASN A 528 3.30 -18.09 -11.07
CA ASN A 528 3.21 -17.42 -12.37
C ASN A 528 4.08 -16.15 -12.43
N VAL A 529 5.31 -16.24 -11.93
CA VAL A 529 6.23 -15.12 -11.96
C VAL A 529 6.61 -14.81 -13.39
N ARG A 530 6.49 -13.54 -13.77
CA ARG A 530 7.00 -13.02 -15.04
C ARG A 530 7.88 -11.83 -14.75
N MET A 531 9.00 -11.78 -15.45
CA MET A 531 9.98 -10.70 -15.36
C MET A 531 10.33 -10.19 -16.75
N PHE A 532 10.45 -8.88 -16.87
CA PHE A 532 10.81 -8.20 -18.11
C PHE A 532 11.84 -7.11 -17.83
N LYS A 533 12.95 -7.18 -18.57
CA LYS A 533 14.00 -6.17 -18.74
C LYS A 533 14.28 -6.08 -20.25
N SER A 534 14.86 -4.99 -20.75
CA SER A 534 15.07 -4.79 -22.20
C SER A 534 15.91 -5.89 -22.89
N ASP A 535 16.87 -6.49 -22.17
CA ASP A 535 17.81 -7.51 -22.66
C ASP A 535 17.56 -8.91 -22.06
N LEU A 536 16.66 -9.02 -21.06
CA LEU A 536 16.42 -10.25 -20.32
C LEU A 536 14.95 -10.39 -19.95
N GLN A 537 14.35 -11.54 -20.24
CA GLN A 537 12.99 -11.87 -19.84
C GLN A 537 12.97 -13.21 -19.13
N ALA A 538 12.08 -13.41 -18.17
CA ALA A 538 11.98 -14.67 -17.45
C ALA A 538 10.55 -15.01 -17.07
N VAL A 539 10.27 -16.32 -17.01
CA VAL A 539 9.09 -16.89 -16.36
C VAL A 539 9.52 -17.97 -15.38
N ALA A 540 8.81 -18.10 -14.27
CA ALA A 540 9.03 -19.14 -13.28
C ALA A 540 7.74 -19.43 -12.50
N ASP A 541 7.71 -20.54 -11.77
CA ASP A 541 6.66 -20.70 -10.76
C ASP A 541 6.83 -19.64 -9.66
N SER A 542 8.01 -19.58 -9.05
CA SER A 542 8.26 -18.71 -7.90
C SER A 542 9.65 -18.09 -7.97
N VAL A 543 9.80 -16.89 -7.42
CA VAL A 543 11.07 -16.17 -7.36
C VAL A 543 11.33 -15.62 -5.97
N TYR A 544 12.56 -15.79 -5.48
CA TYR A 544 13.06 -15.12 -4.30
C TYR A 544 14.18 -14.17 -4.70
N TYR A 545 14.08 -12.92 -4.27
CA TYR A 545 15.13 -11.92 -4.43
C TYR A 545 15.58 -11.39 -3.07
N GLY A 546 16.87 -11.54 -2.79
CA GLY A 546 17.51 -11.00 -1.61
C GLY A 546 18.38 -9.80 -1.95
N MET A 547 18.06 -8.62 -1.41
CA MET A 547 18.86 -7.42 -1.72
C MET A 547 20.26 -7.46 -1.10
N ALA A 548 20.43 -8.11 0.05
CA ALA A 548 21.73 -8.22 0.71
C ALA A 548 22.76 -9.04 -0.09
N ASP A 549 22.33 -10.07 -0.84
CA ASP A 549 23.21 -10.85 -1.71
C ASP A 549 23.00 -10.58 -3.22
N SER A 550 22.06 -9.68 -3.54
CA SER A 550 21.70 -9.28 -4.91
C SER A 550 21.41 -10.49 -5.82
N MET A 551 20.75 -11.50 -5.25
CA MET A 551 20.55 -12.80 -5.87
C MET A 551 19.07 -13.06 -6.17
N PHE A 552 18.76 -13.26 -7.45
CA PHE A 552 17.52 -13.87 -7.87
C PHE A 552 17.65 -15.39 -7.80
N ARG A 553 16.62 -16.03 -7.25
CA ARG A 553 16.46 -17.47 -7.17
C ARG A 553 15.15 -17.78 -7.86
N PHE A 554 15.22 -18.39 -9.03
CA PHE A 554 14.05 -18.80 -9.80
C PHE A 554 13.81 -20.29 -9.57
N MET A 555 12.58 -20.65 -9.22
CA MET A 555 12.20 -22.02 -8.87
C MET A 555 10.99 -22.47 -9.68
N GLY A 556 10.84 -23.79 -9.81
CA GLY A 556 9.72 -24.42 -10.50
C GLY A 556 9.84 -24.32 -12.02
N ARG A 557 10.94 -24.86 -12.55
CA ARG A 557 11.25 -24.92 -13.99
C ARG A 557 11.29 -23.54 -14.66
N PRO A 558 12.11 -22.61 -14.15
CA PRO A 558 12.26 -21.31 -14.78
C PRO A 558 12.74 -21.40 -16.23
N MET A 559 12.29 -20.42 -17.01
CA MET A 559 12.70 -20.21 -18.38
C MET A 559 13.07 -18.74 -18.57
N ILE A 560 14.29 -18.51 -19.08
CA ILE A 560 14.88 -17.18 -19.26
C ILE A 560 15.21 -17.01 -20.74
N TRP A 561 14.93 -15.85 -21.30
CA TRP A 561 15.33 -15.46 -22.64
C TRP A 561 16.30 -14.28 -22.58
N ALA A 562 17.47 -14.43 -23.19
CA ALA A 562 18.49 -13.39 -23.29
C ALA A 562 19.31 -13.61 -24.57
N ASP A 563 19.65 -12.54 -25.30
CA ASP A 563 20.43 -12.59 -26.54
C ASP A 563 19.98 -13.67 -27.56
N GLY A 564 18.67 -13.84 -27.73
CA GLY A 564 18.10 -14.83 -28.65
C GLY A 564 18.15 -16.28 -28.16
N SER A 565 18.75 -16.53 -27.00
CA SER A 565 18.85 -17.84 -26.37
C SER A 565 17.74 -18.03 -25.33
N GLN A 566 17.18 -19.23 -25.28
CA GLN A 566 16.30 -19.69 -24.22
C GLN A 566 17.08 -20.59 -23.27
N ILE A 567 16.96 -20.33 -21.98
CA ILE A 567 17.67 -21.01 -20.90
C ILE A 567 16.63 -21.60 -19.96
N SER A 568 16.74 -22.88 -19.63
CA SER A 568 15.85 -23.56 -18.70
C SER A 568 16.61 -24.50 -17.78
N SER A 569 16.08 -24.71 -16.58
CA SER A 569 16.61 -25.61 -15.56
C SER A 569 15.54 -25.81 -14.48
N ASP A 570 15.73 -26.71 -13.52
CA ASP A 570 14.78 -26.85 -12.41
C ASP A 570 14.89 -25.69 -11.42
N THR A 571 16.10 -25.15 -11.23
CA THR A 571 16.37 -23.96 -10.41
C THR A 571 17.48 -23.12 -11.02
N ILE A 572 17.28 -21.80 -11.08
CA ILE A 572 18.28 -20.85 -11.58
C ILE A 572 18.61 -19.85 -10.48
N TYR A 573 19.89 -19.74 -10.14
CA TYR A 573 20.44 -18.66 -9.33
C TYR A 573 21.10 -17.65 -10.25
N MET A 574 20.84 -16.37 -10.02
CA MET A 574 21.35 -15.29 -10.84
C MET A 574 21.78 -14.14 -9.95
N GLN A 575 23.08 -13.83 -9.95
CA GLN A 575 23.66 -12.77 -9.14
C GLN A 575 23.90 -11.50 -9.96
N ILE A 576 23.46 -10.39 -9.40
CA ILE A 576 23.76 -9.06 -9.89
C ILE A 576 24.83 -8.44 -8.98
N ARG A 577 25.85 -7.81 -9.55
CA ARG A 577 26.82 -6.98 -8.82
C ARG A 577 26.97 -5.63 -9.50
N ASN A 578 26.92 -4.56 -8.72
CA ASN A 578 27.01 -3.18 -9.24
C ASN A 578 26.02 -2.94 -10.39
N GLN A 579 24.79 -3.46 -10.26
CA GLN A 579 23.73 -3.35 -11.27
C GLN A 579 24.01 -4.05 -12.61
N LYS A 580 25.07 -4.88 -12.69
CA LYS A 580 25.41 -5.69 -13.87
C LYS A 580 25.35 -7.18 -13.53
N MET A 581 25.09 -8.02 -14.54
CA MET A 581 25.13 -9.47 -14.38
C MET A 581 26.54 -9.92 -14.00
N ASP A 582 26.69 -10.76 -12.97
CA ASP A 582 28.01 -11.29 -12.55
C ASP A 582 28.11 -12.79 -12.80
N ASN A 583 27.15 -13.56 -12.30
CA ASN A 583 27.14 -15.00 -12.44
C ASN A 583 25.72 -15.57 -12.47
N ALA A 584 25.59 -16.74 -13.10
CA ALA A 584 24.39 -17.55 -13.07
C ALA A 584 24.74 -19.02 -12.85
N LEU A 585 23.93 -19.70 -12.05
CA LEU A 585 24.02 -21.14 -11.83
C LEU A 585 22.66 -21.79 -12.12
N LEU A 586 22.66 -22.70 -13.07
CA LEU A 586 21.52 -23.53 -13.44
C LEU A 586 21.73 -24.92 -12.82
N ILE A 587 20.78 -25.37 -12.01
CA ILE A 587 20.86 -26.64 -11.26
C ILE A 587 19.77 -27.60 -11.73
N ALA A 588 20.20 -28.80 -12.12
CA ALA A 588 19.41 -29.89 -12.65
C ALA A 588 18.73 -29.57 -13.98
N ASN A 589 18.82 -30.52 -14.91
CA ASN A 589 18.21 -30.45 -16.24
C ASN A 589 18.51 -29.11 -16.96
N ALA A 590 19.74 -28.62 -16.82
CA ALA A 590 20.14 -27.33 -17.37
C ALA A 590 20.25 -27.44 -18.89
N PHE A 591 19.55 -26.54 -19.58
CA PHE A 591 19.41 -26.57 -21.03
C PHE A 591 19.46 -25.15 -21.58
N MET A 592 20.22 -24.94 -22.64
CA MET A 592 20.30 -23.70 -23.40
C MET A 592 20.01 -23.99 -24.87
N VAL A 593 19.15 -23.19 -25.47
CA VAL A 593 18.68 -23.35 -26.85
C VAL A 593 18.77 -22.03 -27.59
N ASN A 594 19.25 -22.04 -28.83
CA ASN A 594 19.27 -20.87 -29.71
C ASN A 594 18.87 -21.29 -31.14
N ALA A 595 18.02 -20.51 -31.81
CA ALA A 595 17.55 -20.81 -33.16
C ALA A 595 18.57 -20.38 -34.23
N VAL A 596 18.73 -21.19 -35.28
CA VAL A 596 19.72 -20.97 -36.35
C VAL A 596 19.03 -20.46 -37.61
N LEU A 597 19.48 -19.32 -38.17
CA LEU A 597 19.05 -18.75 -39.46
C LEU A 597 17.52 -18.68 -39.64
N ASP A 598 16.77 -18.27 -38.60
CA ASP A 598 15.29 -18.24 -38.58
C ASP A 598 14.61 -19.55 -39.00
N SER A 599 15.33 -20.67 -38.93
CA SER A 599 14.85 -21.99 -39.28
C SER A 599 14.30 -22.73 -38.06
N ILE A 600 13.73 -23.92 -38.29
CA ILE A 600 13.34 -24.86 -37.24
C ILE A 600 14.52 -25.64 -36.66
N LYS A 601 15.77 -25.19 -36.90
CA LYS A 601 17.00 -25.83 -36.38
C LYS A 601 17.51 -25.07 -35.17
N TYR A 602 18.01 -25.82 -34.18
CA TYR A 602 18.37 -25.28 -32.88
C TYR A 602 19.74 -25.76 -32.41
N ASN A 603 20.59 -24.80 -32.04
CA ASN A 603 21.77 -25.07 -31.23
C ASN A 603 21.30 -25.41 -29.81
N GLN A 604 21.84 -26.47 -29.23
CA GLN A 604 21.40 -27.05 -27.97
C GLN A 604 22.61 -27.38 -27.11
N LEU A 605 22.58 -26.92 -25.86
CA LEU A 605 23.61 -27.20 -24.87
C LEU A 605 22.95 -27.68 -23.60
N LYS A 606 23.31 -28.87 -23.14
CA LYS A 606 22.67 -29.58 -22.03
C LYS A 606 23.71 -30.05 -21.02
N GLY A 607 23.36 -30.01 -19.74
CA GLY A 607 24.09 -30.68 -18.67
C GLY A 607 23.25 -30.82 -17.40
N ARG A 608 23.78 -31.51 -16.39
CA ARG A 608 23.16 -31.53 -15.05
C ARG A 608 23.29 -30.18 -14.35
N LYS A 609 24.37 -29.44 -14.63
CA LYS A 609 24.64 -28.12 -14.05
C LYS A 609 25.31 -27.22 -15.09
N ILE A 610 24.90 -25.96 -15.17
CA ILE A 610 25.59 -24.96 -15.99
C ILE A 610 25.96 -23.77 -15.11
N THR A 611 27.25 -23.43 -15.09
CA THR A 611 27.78 -22.23 -14.41
C THR A 611 28.23 -21.23 -15.46
N ALA A 612 27.65 -20.03 -15.45
CA ALA A 612 28.00 -18.95 -16.36
C ALA A 612 28.55 -17.74 -15.60
N PHE A 613 29.62 -17.14 -16.13
CA PHE A 613 30.23 -15.93 -15.62
C PHE A 613 30.15 -14.84 -16.67
N PHE A 614 29.82 -13.63 -16.23
CA PHE A 614 29.57 -12.50 -17.10
C PHE A 614 30.66 -11.44 -16.95
N ALA A 615 31.02 -10.81 -18.06
CA ALA A 615 31.84 -9.61 -18.12
C ALA A 615 31.20 -8.64 -19.13
N ASN A 616 31.07 -7.36 -18.74
CA ASN A 616 30.49 -6.32 -19.59
C ASN A 616 29.09 -6.69 -20.14
N ASN A 617 28.24 -7.32 -19.33
CA ASN A 617 26.90 -7.79 -19.70
C ASN A 617 26.85 -8.88 -20.80
N SER A 618 27.99 -9.50 -21.12
CA SER A 618 28.12 -10.65 -22.01
C SER A 618 28.69 -11.85 -21.24
N ILE A 619 28.44 -13.07 -21.72
CA ILE A 619 29.03 -14.27 -21.09
C ILE A 619 30.53 -14.30 -21.42
N ASP A 620 31.39 -14.31 -20.41
CA ASP A 620 32.85 -14.48 -20.53
C ASP A 620 33.22 -15.97 -20.52
N ARG A 621 32.62 -16.72 -19.61
CA ARG A 621 32.92 -18.15 -19.39
C ARG A 621 31.69 -18.93 -19.03
N MET A 622 31.66 -20.17 -19.49
CA MET A 622 30.62 -21.12 -19.16
C MET A 622 31.21 -22.52 -18.95
N TYR A 623 30.69 -23.19 -17.93
CA TYR A 623 31.04 -24.56 -17.58
C TYR A 623 29.75 -25.37 -17.57
N VAL A 624 29.71 -26.43 -18.38
CA VAL A 624 28.60 -27.37 -18.45
C VAL A 624 29.08 -28.67 -17.85
N ASP A 625 28.38 -29.13 -16.82
CA ASP A 625 28.81 -30.20 -15.93
C ASP A 625 27.79 -31.33 -15.90
N GLY A 626 28.32 -32.56 -15.91
CA GLY A 626 27.56 -33.79 -15.72
C GLY A 626 26.77 -34.15 -16.97
N ASN A 627 27.25 -35.15 -17.70
CA ASN A 627 26.69 -35.57 -19.00
C ASN A 627 26.48 -34.35 -19.90
N ALA A 628 27.54 -33.58 -20.07
CA ALA A 628 27.54 -32.38 -20.89
C ALA A 628 27.41 -32.80 -22.35
N GLU A 629 26.36 -32.32 -23.02
CA GLU A 629 26.08 -32.58 -24.43
C GLU A 629 25.86 -31.25 -25.14
N ASN A 630 26.51 -31.08 -26.29
CA ASN A 630 26.41 -29.92 -27.13
C ASN A 630 26.10 -30.34 -28.56
N LEU A 631 25.09 -29.73 -29.17
CA LEU A 631 24.67 -29.96 -30.54
C LEU A 631 24.56 -28.60 -31.22
N VAL A 632 25.40 -28.35 -32.23
CA VAL A 632 25.52 -27.05 -32.91
C VAL A 632 25.53 -27.23 -34.41
N PHE A 633 24.79 -26.39 -35.12
CA PHE A 633 24.81 -26.33 -36.58
C PHE A 633 25.82 -25.31 -37.09
N SER A 634 26.66 -25.74 -38.03
CA SER A 634 27.57 -24.86 -38.76
C SER A 634 26.86 -24.25 -39.96
N THR A 635 27.06 -22.94 -40.17
CA THR A 635 26.46 -22.18 -41.25
C THR A 635 27.51 -21.65 -42.21
N ASN A 636 27.18 -21.59 -43.49
CA ASN A 636 27.99 -20.88 -44.48
C ASN A 636 27.51 -19.42 -44.58
N ASP A 637 28.34 -18.49 -44.12
CA ASP A 637 28.01 -17.06 -44.05
C ASP A 637 27.73 -16.42 -45.42
N LYS A 638 28.23 -16.99 -46.52
CA LYS A 638 28.00 -16.46 -47.87
C LYS A 638 26.65 -16.87 -48.45
N THR A 639 26.15 -18.04 -48.07
CA THR A 639 24.93 -18.63 -48.64
C THR A 639 23.78 -18.70 -47.65
N ASN A 640 24.02 -18.41 -46.36
CA ASN A 640 23.06 -18.60 -45.27
C ASN A 640 22.43 -20.01 -45.28
N THR A 641 23.28 -21.03 -45.50
CA THR A 641 22.85 -22.44 -45.50
C THR A 641 23.60 -23.22 -44.43
N ILE A 642 22.89 -24.15 -43.77
CA ILE A 642 23.48 -25.09 -42.83
C ILE A 642 24.29 -26.14 -43.59
N THR A 643 25.52 -26.39 -43.18
CA THR A 643 26.44 -27.34 -43.83
C THR A 643 26.53 -28.65 -43.07
N GLU A 644 26.67 -28.57 -41.75
CA GLU A 644 27.03 -29.68 -40.88
C GLU A 644 26.42 -29.48 -39.49
N MET A 645 26.31 -30.57 -38.74
CA MET A 645 25.90 -30.58 -37.34
C MET A 645 27.02 -31.22 -36.52
N PHE A 646 27.55 -30.49 -35.55
CA PHE A 646 28.53 -30.97 -34.59
C PHE A 646 27.81 -31.43 -33.32
N HIS A 647 28.06 -32.66 -32.91
CA HIS A 647 27.54 -33.25 -31.68
C HIS A 647 28.72 -33.69 -30.82
N ASP A 648 28.81 -33.10 -29.64
CA ASP A 648 29.88 -33.33 -28.66
C ASP A 648 29.30 -33.76 -27.32
N ARG A 649 29.93 -34.76 -26.71
CA ARG A 649 29.57 -35.27 -25.39
C ARG A 649 30.80 -35.42 -24.52
N GLY A 650 30.66 -35.14 -23.23
CA GLY A 650 31.70 -35.39 -22.24
C GLY A 650 31.21 -35.21 -20.81
N ALA A 651 32.10 -35.37 -19.84
CA ALA A 651 31.76 -35.10 -18.45
C ALA A 651 31.62 -33.59 -18.18
N ARG A 652 32.46 -32.77 -18.83
CA ARG A 652 32.41 -31.30 -18.77
C ARG A 652 32.74 -30.67 -20.11
N ILE A 653 32.02 -29.60 -20.45
CA ILE A 653 32.35 -28.69 -21.55
C ILE A 653 32.72 -27.33 -20.96
N LYS A 654 33.86 -26.78 -21.36
CA LYS A 654 34.34 -25.44 -21.01
C LYS A 654 34.24 -24.55 -22.23
N ILE A 655 33.60 -23.40 -22.07
CA ILE A 655 33.43 -22.42 -23.15
C ILE A 655 33.94 -21.09 -22.63
N LYS A 656 34.86 -20.48 -23.39
CA LYS A 656 35.32 -19.11 -23.16
C LYS A 656 34.91 -18.25 -24.35
N MET A 657 34.37 -17.08 -24.05
CA MET A 657 33.84 -16.15 -25.02
C MET A 657 34.46 -14.77 -24.86
N GLU A 658 34.61 -14.06 -25.97
CA GLU A 658 34.95 -12.64 -26.01
C GLU A 658 33.82 -11.92 -26.75
N GLY A 659 32.99 -11.19 -25.99
CA GLY A 659 31.72 -10.66 -26.49
C GLY A 659 30.78 -11.80 -26.90
N LYS A 660 30.47 -11.90 -28.20
CA LYS A 660 29.58 -12.93 -28.77
C LYS A 660 30.32 -14.04 -29.52
N LYS A 661 31.66 -14.05 -29.49
CA LYS A 661 32.49 -15.02 -30.21
C LYS A 661 33.09 -16.03 -29.22
N ILE A 662 33.01 -17.32 -29.56
CA ILE A 662 33.70 -18.38 -28.82
C ILE A 662 35.18 -18.34 -29.19
N ILE A 663 36.05 -18.15 -28.20
CA ILE A 663 37.51 -18.11 -28.37
C ILE A 663 38.18 -19.39 -27.90
N ASP A 664 37.53 -20.15 -27.01
CA ASP A 664 38.03 -21.44 -26.52
C ASP A 664 36.85 -22.37 -26.23
N TYR A 665 37.00 -23.63 -26.64
CA TYR A 665 36.00 -24.69 -26.48
C TYR A 665 36.73 -25.99 -26.17
N ILE A 666 36.54 -26.52 -24.96
CA ILE A 666 37.26 -27.71 -24.48
C ILE A 666 36.29 -28.67 -23.82
N THR A 667 36.29 -29.92 -24.28
CA THR A 667 35.52 -31.02 -23.71
C THR A 667 36.44 -31.95 -22.94
N ILE A 668 36.02 -32.37 -21.75
CA ILE A 668 36.86 -33.09 -20.80
C ILE A 668 36.16 -34.37 -20.35
N ARG A 669 36.93 -35.47 -20.39
CA ARG A 669 36.61 -36.83 -19.89
C ARG A 669 35.44 -37.51 -20.62
N LYS A 670 35.66 -38.76 -21.05
CA LYS A 670 34.71 -39.55 -21.87
C LYS A 670 34.23 -38.76 -23.09
N VAL A 671 35.16 -38.13 -23.82
CA VAL A 671 34.85 -37.24 -24.96
C VAL A 671 34.40 -38.07 -26.17
N ASP A 672 33.20 -37.77 -26.69
CA ASP A 672 32.64 -38.34 -27.92
C ASP A 672 32.19 -37.19 -28.84
N GLN A 673 32.94 -36.97 -29.92
CA GLN A 673 32.72 -35.89 -30.88
C GLN A 673 32.40 -36.44 -32.26
N LYS A 674 31.28 -36.00 -32.83
CA LYS A 674 30.79 -36.44 -34.14
C LYS A 674 30.38 -35.22 -34.96
N VAL A 675 30.79 -35.21 -36.23
CA VAL A 675 30.35 -34.24 -37.22
C VAL A 675 29.48 -34.97 -38.23
N TYR A 676 28.23 -34.52 -38.36
CA TYR A 676 27.28 -35.05 -39.32
C TYR A 676 27.12 -34.05 -40.46
N PRO A 677 27.45 -34.42 -41.71
CA PRO A 677 27.00 -33.67 -42.88
C PRO A 677 25.49 -33.46 -42.81
N PHE A 678 24.99 -32.26 -43.12
CA PHE A 678 23.57 -31.93 -42.91
C PHE A 678 22.59 -32.91 -43.59
N ARG A 679 22.99 -33.52 -44.71
CA ARG A 679 22.21 -34.55 -45.41
C ARG A 679 21.97 -35.85 -44.63
N LEU A 680 22.77 -36.10 -43.59
CA LEU A 680 22.70 -37.30 -42.74
C LEU A 680 22.05 -37.00 -41.38
N VAL A 681 21.64 -35.75 -41.13
CA VAL A 681 20.91 -35.36 -39.93
C VAL A 681 19.47 -35.85 -40.09
N ASN A 682 19.01 -36.65 -39.14
CA ASN A 682 17.64 -37.15 -39.07
C ASN A 682 16.94 -36.56 -37.84
N GLN A 683 15.62 -36.70 -37.74
CA GLN A 683 14.87 -36.08 -36.66
C GLN A 683 15.26 -36.60 -35.26
N GLU A 684 15.78 -37.83 -35.17
CA GLU A 684 16.18 -38.46 -33.92
C GLU A 684 17.52 -37.93 -33.38
N ASN A 685 18.46 -37.59 -34.25
CA ASN A 685 19.78 -37.09 -33.86
C ASN A 685 19.88 -35.56 -33.83
N GLU A 686 18.83 -34.86 -34.27
CA GLU A 686 18.75 -33.41 -34.34
C GLU A 686 18.38 -32.76 -32.98
N VAL A 687 17.80 -33.51 -32.05
CA VAL A 687 17.22 -32.98 -30.80
C VAL A 687 17.72 -33.76 -29.60
N LEU A 688 18.23 -33.06 -28.58
CA LEU A 688 18.67 -33.70 -27.33
C LEU A 688 17.47 -34.00 -26.42
N PRO A 689 17.49 -35.10 -25.64
CA PRO A 689 16.43 -35.41 -24.69
C PRO A 689 16.24 -34.29 -23.67
N GLY A 690 14.99 -33.85 -23.46
CA GLY A 690 14.64 -32.72 -22.60
C GLY A 690 14.57 -31.37 -23.31
N PHE A 691 14.75 -31.34 -24.63
CA PHE A 691 14.55 -30.14 -25.44
C PHE A 691 13.14 -29.55 -25.27
N ILE A 692 13.09 -28.26 -24.97
CA ILE A 692 11.87 -27.47 -24.89
C ILE A 692 12.14 -26.14 -25.59
N TRP A 693 11.29 -25.74 -26.52
CA TRP A 693 11.35 -24.43 -27.18
C TRP A 693 9.99 -23.74 -27.06
N ARG A 694 9.95 -22.61 -26.32
CA ARG A 694 8.71 -21.89 -25.98
C ARG A 694 8.87 -20.38 -26.12
N PRO A 695 9.28 -19.85 -27.28
CA PRO A 695 9.42 -18.39 -27.48
C PRO A 695 8.10 -17.63 -27.27
N GLN A 696 6.94 -18.28 -27.43
CA GLN A 696 5.62 -17.69 -27.19
C GLN A 696 5.33 -17.40 -25.71
N ASP A 697 6.01 -18.06 -24.77
CA ASP A 697 5.83 -17.81 -23.34
C ASP A 697 6.63 -16.58 -22.86
N ARG A 698 7.58 -16.12 -23.69
CA ARG A 698 8.45 -14.96 -23.45
C ARG A 698 7.61 -13.68 -23.31
N PRO A 699 7.69 -12.99 -22.16
CA PRO A 699 7.09 -11.67 -22.00
C PRO A 699 7.60 -10.70 -23.07
N GLN A 700 6.70 -10.10 -23.85
CA GLN A 700 7.07 -9.16 -24.92
C GLN A 700 7.11 -7.70 -24.47
N SER A 701 6.34 -7.36 -23.45
CA SER A 701 6.27 -6.01 -22.90
C SER A 701 5.81 -6.01 -21.44
N LYS A 702 5.91 -4.85 -20.79
CA LYS A 702 5.36 -4.63 -19.45
C LYS A 702 3.85 -4.89 -19.41
N GLU A 703 3.12 -4.47 -20.43
CA GLU A 703 1.66 -4.62 -20.52
C GLU A 703 1.24 -6.08 -20.70
N ASP A 704 2.01 -6.86 -21.46
CA ASP A 704 1.80 -8.30 -21.66
C ASP A 704 1.86 -9.06 -20.33
N MET A 705 2.83 -8.72 -19.48
CA MET A 705 2.98 -9.34 -18.16
C MET A 705 1.74 -9.19 -17.26
N ILE A 706 1.00 -8.08 -17.38
CA ILE A 706 -0.10 -7.74 -16.46
C ILE A 706 -1.45 -8.30 -16.96
N ASN A 707 -1.56 -8.58 -18.26
CA ASN A 707 -2.84 -8.87 -18.90
C ASN A 707 -3.09 -10.36 -19.21
N ARG A 708 -2.07 -11.23 -19.17
CA ARG A 708 -2.25 -12.66 -19.48
C ARG A 708 -3.04 -13.38 -18.38
N LYS A 709 -4.18 -13.98 -18.76
CA LYS A 709 -4.98 -14.83 -17.87
C LYS A 709 -4.30 -16.20 -17.73
N ARG A 710 -4.29 -16.75 -16.52
CA ARG A 710 -3.80 -18.11 -16.25
C ARG A 710 -4.58 -19.11 -17.11
N GLU A 711 -3.87 -19.81 -17.99
CA GLU A 711 -4.36 -21.06 -18.54
C GLU A 711 -4.25 -22.10 -17.44
N ILE A 712 -5.36 -22.40 -16.76
CA ILE A 712 -5.41 -23.50 -15.79
C ILE A 712 -5.29 -24.78 -16.63
N PRO A 713 -4.28 -25.64 -16.38
CA PRO A 713 -4.22 -26.94 -17.02
C PRO A 713 -5.54 -27.67 -16.76
N LYS A 714 -6.22 -28.11 -17.82
CA LYS A 714 -7.33 -29.05 -17.65
C LYS A 714 -6.69 -30.37 -17.21
N ASP A 715 -6.79 -30.70 -15.93
CA ASP A 715 -6.38 -32.01 -15.44
C ASP A 715 -7.08 -33.12 -16.25
N GLY A 716 -6.29 -34.11 -16.63
CA GLY A 716 -6.52 -34.93 -17.81
C GLY A 716 -7.63 -35.99 -17.73
N VAL A 717 -8.03 -36.43 -18.92
CA VAL A 717 -8.46 -37.81 -19.16
C VAL A 717 -7.66 -38.31 -20.37
N SER A 718 -6.64 -39.11 -20.09
CA SER A 718 -6.18 -40.15 -21.01
C SER A 718 -7.13 -41.33 -20.85
N GLY A 719 -7.94 -41.58 -21.88
CA GLY A 719 -8.70 -42.81 -22.04
C GLY A 719 -8.59 -43.21 -23.50
N ALA A 720 -7.84 -44.28 -23.75
CA ALA A 720 -7.69 -44.89 -25.06
C ALA A 720 -8.99 -45.55 -25.51
N GLU A 721 -9.39 -45.27 -26.75
CA GLU A 721 -10.21 -46.06 -27.69
C GLU A 721 -10.14 -45.22 -28.98
N GLY A 722 -9.65 -45.66 -30.13
CA GLY A 722 -9.85 -46.91 -30.85
C GLY A 722 -10.10 -46.47 -32.31
N ASN A 723 -9.29 -46.95 -33.25
CA ASN A 723 -9.30 -46.62 -34.68
C ASN A 723 -10.71 -46.53 -35.30
N GLU A 724 -10.93 -45.51 -36.13
CA GLU A 724 -11.52 -45.75 -37.45
C GLU A 724 -11.02 -44.72 -38.48
N ALA A 725 -10.51 -45.27 -39.57
CA ALA A 725 -9.88 -44.57 -40.68
C ALA A 725 -10.92 -43.94 -41.62
N LYS A 726 -10.55 -42.80 -42.23
CA LYS A 726 -10.84 -42.50 -43.65
C LYS A 726 -9.97 -41.33 -44.13
N SER A 727 -9.14 -41.62 -45.14
CA SER A 727 -8.37 -40.65 -45.94
C SER A 727 -9.23 -40.11 -47.12
N PRO A 728 -8.69 -39.33 -48.08
CA PRO A 728 -9.02 -37.90 -48.26
C PRO A 728 -9.66 -37.58 -49.62
N THR A 729 -10.30 -36.41 -49.78
CA THR A 729 -10.59 -35.86 -51.12
C THR A 729 -10.71 -34.33 -51.17
N ASP A 730 -9.89 -33.76 -52.06
CA ASP A 730 -10.04 -32.58 -52.93
C ASP A 730 -10.65 -31.25 -52.48
N ILE A 731 -9.78 -30.22 -52.44
CA ILE A 731 -9.71 -29.05 -53.35
C ILE A 731 -11.00 -28.71 -54.12
N THR A 732 -11.58 -27.51 -53.96
CA THR A 732 -11.54 -26.39 -54.95
C THR A 732 -12.30 -25.12 -54.48
N THR A 733 -11.60 -23.99 -54.54
CA THR A 733 -11.96 -22.62 -55.02
C THR A 733 -13.22 -21.84 -54.59
N GLU A 734 -12.95 -20.54 -54.36
CA GLU A 734 -13.81 -19.35 -54.22
C GLU A 734 -14.82 -19.13 -55.38
N PRO A 735 -15.69 -18.12 -55.27
CA PRO A 735 -15.34 -16.86 -55.94
C PRO A 735 -15.71 -15.55 -55.21
N ASP A 736 -15.09 -14.49 -55.75
CA ASP A 736 -15.06 -13.06 -55.44
C ASP A 736 -16.36 -12.22 -55.60
N ASP A 737 -16.31 -11.06 -54.92
CA ASP A 737 -16.60 -9.68 -55.33
C ASP A 737 -17.96 -8.94 -55.17
N ALA A 738 -17.82 -7.80 -54.47
CA ALA A 738 -18.22 -6.41 -54.77
C ALA A 738 -19.69 -5.89 -54.67
N ALA A 739 -19.89 -5.07 -53.61
CA ALA A 739 -20.23 -3.62 -53.61
C ALA A 739 -21.68 -3.06 -53.83
N THR A 740 -22.02 -2.10 -52.92
CA THR A 740 -22.65 -0.75 -53.13
C THR A 740 -24.10 -0.45 -52.64
N GLU A 741 -24.19 0.62 -51.81
CA GLU A 741 -25.26 1.66 -51.59
C GLU A 741 -26.64 1.43 -50.88
N ALA A 742 -26.74 2.03 -49.67
CA ALA A 742 -27.65 3.11 -49.19
C ALA A 742 -29.22 2.96 -49.10
N PRO A 743 -29.92 3.76 -48.23
CA PRO A 743 -31.08 3.31 -47.41
C PRO A 743 -32.42 4.05 -47.65
N VAL A 744 -33.58 3.47 -47.27
CA VAL A 744 -34.84 4.19 -46.97
C VAL A 744 -35.79 3.38 -46.04
N GLN A 745 -36.45 4.04 -45.07
CA GLN A 745 -37.57 3.54 -44.22
C GLN A 745 -38.93 3.48 -44.97
N PRO A 746 -40.02 2.93 -44.37
CA PRO A 746 -41.06 3.85 -43.84
C PRO A 746 -41.94 3.37 -42.65
N VAL A 747 -42.25 4.32 -41.76
CA VAL A 747 -43.58 4.82 -41.26
C VAL A 747 -44.68 3.91 -40.65
N LYS A 748 -44.96 4.20 -39.35
CA LYS A 748 -46.21 4.36 -38.52
C LYS A 748 -47.65 4.08 -39.07
N PRO A 749 -48.62 3.80 -38.17
CA PRO A 749 -49.58 4.83 -37.65
C PRO A 749 -49.83 4.71 -36.10
N ALA A 750 -49.96 5.76 -35.26
CA ALA A 750 -50.99 6.80 -35.04
C ALA A 750 -52.41 6.27 -34.68
N ALA A 751 -53.25 6.79 -33.77
CA ALA A 751 -53.23 7.67 -32.58
C ALA A 751 -54.73 7.83 -32.13
N ARG A 752 -55.02 8.06 -30.82
CA ARG A 752 -56.08 8.95 -30.22
C ARG A 752 -56.60 8.45 -28.86
N GLU A 753 -56.34 9.19 -27.76
CA GLU A 753 -57.20 10.20 -27.07
C GLU A 753 -58.25 9.57 -26.13
N GLY A 754 -58.05 9.60 -24.81
CA GLY A 754 -58.60 10.58 -23.84
C GLY A 754 -59.25 9.76 -22.70
N GLU A 755 -59.45 10.14 -21.43
CA GLU A 755 -59.37 11.37 -20.63
C GLU A 755 -59.52 10.94 -19.13
N LYS A 756 -58.93 11.71 -18.19
CA LYS A 756 -59.26 11.93 -16.75
C LYS A 756 -59.72 10.76 -15.84
N ALA A 757 -58.95 10.40 -14.80
CA ALA A 757 -58.87 11.01 -13.44
C ALA A 757 -60.04 10.66 -12.49
N THR A 758 -59.77 9.94 -11.39
CA THR A 758 -60.10 10.32 -9.99
C THR A 758 -59.76 9.22 -8.97
N THR A 759 -59.03 9.61 -7.90
CA THR A 759 -59.18 9.31 -6.44
C THR A 759 -59.97 8.08 -5.99
N ALA A 760 -59.73 7.40 -4.87
CA ALA A 760 -58.78 7.41 -3.75
C ALA A 760 -59.26 6.31 -2.77
N ALA A 761 -58.42 5.92 -1.79
CA ALA A 761 -58.78 5.29 -0.51
C ALA A 761 -59.29 3.83 -0.56
N GLU A 762 -59.05 2.93 0.39
CA GLU A 762 -58.23 2.81 1.60
C GLU A 762 -58.55 1.39 2.16
N LYS A 763 -57.66 0.84 3.01
CA LYS A 763 -57.86 -0.20 4.06
C LYS A 763 -57.42 -1.66 3.84
N LYS A 764 -56.32 -1.95 4.56
CA LYS A 764 -56.14 -2.86 5.72
C LYS A 764 -55.85 -4.36 5.54
N SER A 765 -54.93 -4.78 6.43
CA SER A 765 -54.63 -6.10 7.03
C SER A 765 -54.03 -7.16 6.10
N GLU A 766 -53.05 -7.99 6.45
CA GLU A 766 -52.40 -8.33 7.72
C GLU A 766 -51.16 -9.23 7.43
N SER A 767 -50.17 -9.23 8.33
CA SER A 767 -49.30 -10.36 8.73
C SER A 767 -48.16 -10.90 7.81
N GLY A 768 -47.06 -11.30 8.47
CA GLY A 768 -46.00 -12.20 7.96
C GLY A 768 -44.65 -11.50 7.70
N SER A 769 -43.78 -11.29 8.68
CA SER A 769 -42.79 -12.26 9.22
C SER A 769 -41.97 -12.99 8.15
N THR A 770 -40.70 -12.58 8.00
CA THR A 770 -39.46 -13.39 7.88
C THR A 770 -38.42 -12.74 6.96
N ALA A 771 -37.19 -12.64 7.48
CA ALA A 771 -36.00 -12.16 6.79
C ALA A 771 -35.35 -13.27 5.92
N PRO A 772 -34.61 -12.94 4.85
CA PRO A 772 -33.63 -13.85 4.26
C PRO A 772 -32.18 -13.42 4.55
N PRO A 773 -31.22 -14.37 4.56
CA PRO A 773 -29.82 -14.12 4.86
C PRO A 773 -29.09 -13.59 3.61
N ILE A 774 -28.16 -12.66 3.84
CA ILE A 774 -27.31 -12.08 2.80
C ILE A 774 -25.97 -12.82 2.80
N ARG A 775 -25.63 -13.34 1.63
CA ARG A 775 -24.29 -13.75 1.19
C ARG A 775 -23.46 -12.53 0.81
#